data_AF-A0A819H541-F1
#
_entry.id   AF-A0A819H541-F1
#
_cell.length_a   1.000
_cell.length_b   1.000
_cell.length_c   1.000
_cell.angle_alpha   90.00
_cell.angle_beta   90.00
_cell.angle_gamma   90.00
#
_symmetry.space_group_name_H-M   'P 1'
#
loop_
_entity.id
_entity.type
_entity.pdbx_description
1 polymer ?
#
loop_
_entity_poly.entity_id
_entity_poly.type
_entity_poly.pdbx_seq_one_letter_code
_entity_poly.pdbx_strand_id
1 'polypeptide(L)'
;MSINKTRSSTIYLNELITNIPVRRKIVDHNDRDKFEWNQWQSATKAINNIEVSPKEKHIRNLILGTFRLEGSRLFWSMMIRINIESHPIICWKFCYVIHRLLRDGHKNVIRDSILLTSYFDQLSKYWSCIQQNYGLLSYHYCNLIISKLKFHERNLMFTGNLTINEHNDIRCLFNNNFNSYFQLCIELFNYMEEILNLAQIIFKSLDQSRLNSMTTTGQCRLNPLIICIQDSSLLYDYIVKVLFKLHENLSVGDTLQNHRQKLFDQFQRLKSFYAQSSTLPYFRNLIKIPILPENPPNFNVKESLANYQTPMAIVNTSASDSSQMIQDLLIDISDDTKSTSIATLSDNLLENETIYNRSQNIVDFDQELLQVNKVQQNRSEIDDLHRMIAMKDAELIAERNHRLQIEEQLRYQLNNQQSIEEIYALDNKTNSNEKFNKLFDTYNQLHEEHIVVLHREGEIKKQFENLNQQYIQLKEDYQKKENEYNQNYQKFNNDIMQLRQTNDELQDRIQILTNERNDYQSITITTNERIKEIELSKQSFEERLKELENDKSCLHNDKFNFEQKLKETEGERRDLFDQNREQEENLIDLIHEKEVLEQKVIDLEETIREWARKFIDIADKQKLIQVNHENFLKNLKRQYKYKV
;
A
#
# COMPACT_ATOMS: atom_id res chain seq x y z
N MET A 1 -21.18 12.80 -31.80
CA MET A 1 -20.55 11.54 -31.32
C MET A 1 -21.18 10.93 -30.06
N SER A 2 -21.81 11.70 -29.15
CA SER A 2 -22.36 11.16 -27.89
C SER A 2 -23.53 10.19 -28.02
N ILE A 3 -24.36 10.30 -29.07
CA ILE A 3 -25.56 9.46 -29.26
C ILE A 3 -25.21 7.99 -29.59
N ASN A 4 -24.08 7.74 -30.28
CA ASN A 4 -23.68 6.37 -30.64
C ASN A 4 -23.05 5.61 -29.46
N LYS A 5 -22.44 6.29 -28.48
CA LYS A 5 -21.85 5.66 -27.28
C LYS A 5 -22.92 5.23 -26.27
N THR A 6 -23.94 6.06 -26.00
CA THR A 6 -25.04 5.73 -25.08
C THR A 6 -25.92 4.58 -25.61
N ARG A 7 -26.12 4.50 -26.93
CA ARG A 7 -26.83 3.37 -27.56
C ARG A 7 -26.07 2.05 -27.35
N SER A 8 -24.74 2.06 -27.43
CA SER A 8 -23.89 0.90 -27.18
C SER A 8 -23.92 0.44 -25.71
N SER A 9 -23.82 1.39 -24.76
CA SER A 9 -23.87 1.08 -23.33
C SER A 9 -25.21 0.49 -22.87
N THR A 10 -26.32 1.04 -23.38
CA THR A 10 -27.67 0.55 -23.06
C THR A 10 -27.90 -0.89 -23.56
N ILE A 11 -27.41 -1.21 -24.75
CA ILE A 11 -27.48 -2.57 -25.32
C ILE A 11 -26.64 -3.53 -24.48
N TYR A 12 -25.42 -3.14 -24.12
CA TYR A 12 -24.53 -3.94 -23.30
C TYR A 12 -25.12 -4.22 -21.90
N LEU A 13 -25.66 -3.19 -21.23
CA LEU A 13 -26.33 -3.37 -19.95
C LEU A 13 -27.53 -4.33 -20.05
N ASN A 14 -28.31 -4.24 -21.13
CA ASN A 14 -29.45 -5.12 -21.36
C ASN A 14 -29.00 -6.59 -21.54
N GLU A 15 -27.91 -6.84 -22.25
CA GLU A 15 -27.31 -8.18 -22.41
C GLU A 15 -26.82 -8.76 -21.08
N LEU A 16 -26.24 -7.95 -20.20
CA LEU A 16 -25.88 -8.42 -18.85
C LEU A 16 -27.11 -8.76 -18.01
N ILE A 17 -28.19 -8.00 -18.16
CA ILE A 17 -29.43 -8.19 -17.40
C ILE A 17 -30.18 -9.46 -17.83
N THR A 18 -30.12 -9.83 -19.11
CA THR A 18 -30.76 -11.08 -19.58
C THR A 18 -30.17 -12.31 -18.88
N ASN A 19 -28.88 -12.27 -18.51
CA ASN A 19 -28.16 -13.32 -17.79
C ASN A 19 -28.53 -13.42 -16.29
N ILE A 20 -29.19 -12.42 -15.71
CA ILE A 20 -29.65 -12.48 -14.32
C ILE A 20 -30.89 -13.39 -14.24
N PRO A 21 -30.94 -14.47 -13.45
CA PRO A 21 -32.07 -15.39 -13.46
C PRO A 21 -33.36 -14.75 -12.90
N VAL A 22 -34.50 -15.11 -13.49
CA VAL A 22 -35.83 -14.79 -12.92
C VAL A 22 -36.17 -15.87 -11.90
N ARG A 23 -36.10 -15.52 -10.60
CA ARG A 23 -36.31 -16.49 -9.51
C ARG A 23 -37.77 -16.59 -9.08
N ARG A 24 -38.38 -15.46 -8.74
CA ARG A 24 -39.79 -15.41 -8.32
C ARG A 24 -40.62 -14.55 -9.26
N LYS A 25 -41.78 -15.07 -9.66
CA LYS A 25 -42.77 -14.35 -10.48
C LYS A 25 -44.00 -14.06 -9.63
N ILE A 26 -44.51 -12.82 -9.74
CA ILE A 26 -45.82 -12.47 -9.18
C ILE A 26 -46.87 -13.03 -10.14
N VAL A 27 -47.72 -13.93 -9.65
CA VAL A 27 -48.66 -14.72 -10.46
C VAL A 27 -49.84 -13.88 -10.95
N ASP A 28 -50.36 -12.99 -10.10
CA ASP A 28 -51.41 -12.04 -10.47
C ASP A 28 -50.83 -10.86 -11.27
N HIS A 29 -51.34 -10.67 -12.50
CA HIS A 29 -50.89 -9.62 -13.42
C HIS A 29 -51.17 -8.21 -12.89
N ASN A 30 -52.33 -7.97 -12.25
CA ASN A 30 -52.68 -6.64 -11.76
C ASN A 30 -51.78 -6.24 -10.58
N ASP A 31 -51.52 -7.19 -9.68
CA ASP A 31 -50.60 -7.00 -8.57
C ASP A 31 -49.15 -6.85 -9.03
N ARG A 32 -48.77 -7.54 -10.11
CA ARG A 32 -47.46 -7.41 -10.73
C ARG A 32 -47.24 -6.01 -11.30
N ASP A 33 -48.15 -5.52 -12.14
CA ASP A 33 -48.02 -4.21 -12.77
C ASP A 33 -48.01 -3.09 -11.73
N LYS A 34 -48.89 -3.18 -10.73
CA LYS A 34 -48.93 -2.23 -9.61
C LYS A 34 -47.62 -2.24 -8.83
N PHE A 35 -47.05 -3.42 -8.58
CA PHE A 35 -45.77 -3.55 -7.90
C PHE A 35 -44.61 -2.99 -8.73
N GLU A 36 -44.49 -3.38 -10.00
CA GLU A 36 -43.45 -2.89 -10.91
C GLU A 36 -43.52 -1.37 -11.07
N TRP A 37 -44.73 -0.79 -11.16
CA TRP A 37 -44.94 0.64 -11.20
C TRP A 37 -44.52 1.35 -9.90
N ASN A 38 -44.85 0.78 -8.73
CA ASN A 38 -44.43 1.32 -7.44
C ASN A 38 -42.90 1.30 -7.25
N GLN A 39 -42.24 0.23 -7.72
CA GLN A 39 -40.78 0.13 -7.76
C GLN A 39 -40.19 1.18 -8.70
N TRP A 40 -40.75 1.33 -9.90
CA TRP A 40 -40.33 2.34 -10.89
C TRP A 40 -40.45 3.77 -10.34
N GLN A 41 -41.54 4.09 -9.66
CA GLN A 41 -41.69 5.39 -8.99
C GLN A 41 -40.63 5.62 -7.92
N SER A 42 -40.31 4.59 -7.16
CA SER A 42 -39.29 4.70 -6.11
C SER A 42 -37.90 4.89 -6.74
N ALA A 43 -37.58 4.18 -7.82
CA ALA A 43 -36.34 4.32 -8.58
C ALA A 43 -36.18 5.74 -9.14
N THR A 44 -37.17 6.27 -9.85
CA THR A 44 -37.13 7.62 -10.45
C THR A 44 -37.12 8.76 -9.42
N LYS A 45 -37.76 8.57 -8.26
CA LYS A 45 -37.69 9.53 -7.14
C LYS A 45 -36.35 9.49 -6.40
N ALA A 46 -35.69 8.34 -6.35
CA ALA A 46 -34.38 8.19 -5.72
C ALA A 46 -33.24 8.62 -6.65
N ILE A 47 -33.32 8.26 -7.93
CA ILE A 47 -32.27 8.45 -8.94
C ILE A 47 -32.79 9.47 -9.98
N ASN A 48 -32.49 10.74 -9.73
CA ASN A 48 -32.82 11.87 -10.60
C ASN A 48 -31.70 12.92 -10.57
N ASN A 49 -31.78 13.92 -11.43
CA ASN A 49 -30.77 14.97 -11.56
C ASN A 49 -30.86 16.09 -10.50
N ILE A 50 -31.83 16.05 -9.57
CA ILE A 50 -31.99 17.06 -8.52
C ILE A 50 -30.95 16.82 -7.43
N GLU A 51 -30.20 17.84 -7.03
CA GLU A 51 -29.10 17.73 -6.05
C GLU A 51 -29.58 17.67 -4.59
N VAL A 52 -30.33 16.61 -4.25
CA VAL A 52 -30.87 16.34 -2.92
C VAL A 52 -30.67 14.87 -2.60
N SER A 53 -30.27 14.54 -1.35
CA SER A 53 -30.10 13.15 -0.91
C SER A 53 -31.35 12.29 -1.19
N PRO A 54 -31.18 11.07 -1.71
CA PRO A 54 -32.30 10.15 -1.93
C PRO A 54 -33.05 9.87 -0.62
N LYS A 55 -34.38 10.00 -0.64
CA LYS A 55 -35.20 9.80 0.56
C LYS A 55 -35.27 8.32 0.95
N GLU A 56 -35.11 8.03 2.25
CA GLU A 56 -35.03 6.66 2.77
C GLU A 56 -36.25 5.80 2.41
N LYS A 57 -37.46 6.36 2.40
CA LYS A 57 -38.67 5.62 2.01
C LYS A 57 -38.61 5.01 0.61
N HIS A 58 -37.94 5.67 -0.34
CA HIS A 58 -37.81 5.16 -1.71
C HIS A 58 -36.76 4.06 -1.78
N ILE A 59 -35.64 4.22 -1.06
CA ILE A 59 -34.58 3.21 -0.97
C ILE A 59 -35.11 1.96 -0.29
N ARG A 60 -35.80 2.09 0.85
CA ARG A 60 -36.43 0.99 1.57
C ARG A 60 -37.42 0.23 0.68
N ASN A 61 -38.23 0.93 -0.10
CA ASN A 61 -39.13 0.28 -1.05
C ASN A 61 -38.38 -0.55 -2.12
N LEU A 62 -37.26 -0.03 -2.64
CA LEU A 62 -36.43 -0.77 -3.60
C LEU A 62 -35.79 -2.01 -2.96
N ILE A 63 -35.26 -1.88 -1.74
CA ILE A 63 -34.71 -2.99 -0.94
C ILE A 63 -35.78 -4.07 -0.74
N LEU A 64 -36.97 -3.71 -0.25
CA LEU A 64 -38.09 -4.65 -0.06
C LEU A 64 -38.51 -5.30 -1.39
N GLY A 65 -38.39 -4.59 -2.50
CA GLY A 65 -38.62 -5.14 -3.83
C GLY A 65 -37.69 -6.30 -4.17
N THR A 66 -36.42 -6.23 -3.75
CA THR A 66 -35.46 -7.32 -3.97
C THR A 66 -35.79 -8.57 -3.15
N PHE A 67 -36.36 -8.43 -1.95
CA PHE A 67 -36.83 -9.56 -1.16
C PHE A 67 -38.08 -10.20 -1.77
N ARG A 68 -39.03 -9.39 -2.24
CA ARG A 68 -40.27 -9.89 -2.85
C ARG A 68 -40.00 -10.72 -4.12
N LEU A 69 -38.97 -10.36 -4.90
CA LEU A 69 -38.60 -11.07 -6.13
C LEU A 69 -37.38 -12.01 -5.97
N GLU A 70 -36.81 -12.08 -4.78
CA GLU A 70 -35.60 -12.85 -4.44
C GLU A 70 -34.38 -12.55 -5.34
N GLY A 71 -34.24 -11.32 -5.82
CA GLY A 71 -33.16 -10.91 -6.73
C GLY A 71 -33.27 -9.44 -7.17
N SER A 72 -32.34 -9.00 -8.02
CA SER A 72 -32.24 -7.60 -8.46
C SER A 72 -32.58 -7.36 -9.93
N ARG A 73 -33.01 -8.38 -10.68
CA ARG A 73 -33.31 -8.25 -12.13
C ARG A 73 -34.25 -7.10 -12.46
N LEU A 74 -35.34 -6.93 -11.69
CA LEU A 74 -36.29 -5.84 -11.89
C LEU A 74 -35.63 -4.47 -11.70
N PHE A 75 -34.85 -4.30 -10.64
CA PHE A 75 -34.11 -3.06 -10.38
C PHE A 75 -33.19 -2.72 -11.55
N TRP A 76 -32.42 -3.68 -12.05
CA TRP A 76 -31.51 -3.46 -13.17
C TRP A 76 -32.24 -3.13 -14.47
N SER A 77 -33.39 -3.76 -14.74
CA SER A 77 -34.22 -3.42 -15.90
C SER A 77 -34.73 -1.97 -15.88
N MET A 78 -34.92 -1.40 -14.69
CA MET A 78 -35.29 0.01 -14.52
C MET A 78 -34.10 0.93 -14.81
N MET A 79 -32.88 0.52 -14.49
CA MET A 79 -31.68 1.34 -14.70
C MET A 79 -31.43 1.64 -16.18
N ILE A 80 -31.75 0.70 -17.07
CA ILE A 80 -31.74 0.91 -18.54
C ILE A 80 -32.57 2.16 -18.90
N ARG A 81 -33.75 2.32 -18.29
CA ARG A 81 -34.69 3.42 -18.60
C ARG A 81 -34.27 4.76 -18.01
N ILE A 82 -33.53 4.77 -16.90
CA ILE A 82 -33.10 5.99 -16.21
C ILE A 82 -31.92 6.66 -16.94
N ASN A 83 -31.19 5.92 -17.78
CA ASN A 83 -30.01 6.39 -18.52
C ASN A 83 -28.95 7.00 -17.58
N ILE A 84 -28.24 6.14 -16.86
CA ILE A 84 -27.30 6.51 -15.78
C ILE A 84 -26.20 7.47 -16.25
N GLU A 85 -25.75 7.34 -17.49
CA GLU A 85 -24.67 8.15 -18.09
C GLU A 85 -25.10 9.58 -18.43
N SER A 86 -26.41 9.86 -18.45
CA SER A 86 -26.94 11.15 -18.91
C SER A 86 -26.54 12.34 -18.04
N HIS A 87 -26.33 12.13 -16.73
CA HIS A 87 -26.02 13.21 -15.79
C HIS A 87 -25.20 12.70 -14.61
N PRO A 88 -24.17 13.42 -14.14
CA PRO A 88 -23.28 12.91 -13.10
C PRO A 88 -23.97 12.76 -11.73
N ILE A 89 -24.94 13.60 -11.38
CA ILE A 89 -25.77 13.41 -10.17
C ILE A 89 -26.62 12.14 -10.24
N ILE A 90 -27.11 11.77 -11.43
CA ILE A 90 -27.87 10.53 -11.64
C ILE A 90 -26.94 9.35 -11.35
N CYS A 91 -25.73 9.34 -11.91
CA CYS A 91 -24.73 8.30 -11.63
C CYS A 91 -24.34 8.23 -10.15
N TRP A 92 -24.11 9.38 -9.50
CA TRP A 92 -23.81 9.46 -8.08
C TRP A 92 -24.89 8.82 -7.21
N LYS A 93 -26.15 9.19 -7.45
CA LYS A 93 -27.31 8.64 -6.73
C LYS A 93 -27.55 7.17 -7.06
N PHE A 94 -27.32 6.77 -8.30
CA PHE A 94 -27.36 5.37 -8.70
C PHE A 94 -26.34 4.54 -7.90
N CYS A 95 -25.07 4.98 -7.84
CA CYS A 95 -24.03 4.33 -7.04
C CYS A 95 -24.44 4.19 -5.57
N TYR A 96 -25.03 5.25 -5.00
CA TYR A 96 -25.57 5.20 -3.64
C TYR A 96 -26.69 4.19 -3.45
N VAL A 97 -27.69 4.19 -4.35
CA VAL A 97 -28.82 3.27 -4.27
C VAL A 97 -28.35 1.82 -4.44
N ILE A 98 -27.47 1.52 -5.39
CA ILE A 98 -26.92 0.16 -5.53
C ILE A 98 -26.07 -0.24 -4.32
N HIS A 99 -25.31 0.69 -3.72
CA HIS A 99 -24.56 0.41 -2.50
C HIS A 99 -25.49 -0.02 -1.35
N ARG A 100 -26.62 0.69 -1.17
CA ARG A 100 -27.67 0.32 -0.20
C ARG A 100 -28.29 -1.04 -0.53
N LEU A 101 -28.61 -1.32 -1.79
CA LEU A 101 -29.17 -2.60 -2.22
C LEU A 101 -28.19 -3.77 -2.01
N LEU A 102 -26.90 -3.58 -2.30
CA LEU A 102 -25.88 -4.60 -2.05
C LEU A 102 -25.70 -4.89 -0.57
N ARG A 103 -25.91 -3.88 0.29
CA ARG A 103 -25.75 -4.01 1.73
C ARG A 103 -26.95 -4.66 2.41
N ASP A 104 -28.15 -4.16 2.13
CA ASP A 104 -29.37 -4.44 2.89
C ASP A 104 -30.43 -5.19 2.06
N GLY A 105 -30.17 -5.46 0.78
CA GLY A 105 -31.06 -6.21 -0.10
C GLY A 105 -31.00 -7.72 0.08
N HIS A 106 -31.81 -8.44 -0.70
CA HIS A 106 -31.80 -9.89 -0.70
C HIS A 106 -30.40 -10.45 -1.04
N LYS A 107 -30.00 -11.61 -0.46
CA LYS A 107 -28.67 -12.21 -0.66
C LYS A 107 -28.26 -12.39 -2.13
N ASN A 108 -29.23 -12.61 -3.02
CA ASN A 108 -28.97 -12.76 -4.45
C ASN A 108 -28.63 -11.45 -5.16
N VAL A 109 -28.92 -10.28 -4.58
CA VAL A 109 -28.60 -8.98 -5.19
C VAL A 109 -27.11 -8.86 -5.48
N ILE A 110 -26.25 -9.35 -4.58
CA ILE A 110 -24.80 -9.38 -4.78
C ILE A 110 -24.43 -10.29 -5.94
N ARG A 111 -24.93 -11.54 -5.93
CA ARG A 111 -24.68 -12.54 -6.99
C ARG A 111 -25.10 -12.02 -8.36
N ASP A 112 -26.30 -11.44 -8.44
CA ASP A 112 -26.84 -10.85 -9.65
C ASP A 112 -25.98 -9.66 -10.12
N SER A 113 -25.47 -8.84 -9.19
CA SER A 113 -24.69 -7.64 -9.49
C SER A 113 -23.23 -7.90 -9.86
N ILE A 114 -22.64 -9.03 -9.44
CA ILE A 114 -21.28 -9.45 -9.85
C ILE A 114 -21.20 -9.56 -11.38
N LEU A 115 -22.27 -10.03 -12.04
CA LEU A 115 -22.37 -10.10 -13.50
C LEU A 115 -22.24 -8.72 -14.18
N LEU A 116 -22.51 -7.63 -13.45
CA LEU A 116 -22.44 -6.26 -13.95
C LEU A 116 -21.12 -5.55 -13.60
N THR A 117 -20.12 -6.26 -13.07
CA THR A 117 -18.82 -5.65 -12.71
C THR A 117 -18.16 -4.96 -13.91
N SER A 118 -18.26 -5.54 -15.11
CA SER A 118 -17.75 -4.94 -16.36
C SER A 118 -18.49 -3.66 -16.75
N TYR A 119 -19.79 -3.57 -16.49
CA TYR A 119 -20.56 -2.35 -16.71
C TYR A 119 -20.07 -1.22 -15.80
N PHE A 120 -19.83 -1.50 -14.51
CA PHE A 120 -19.24 -0.50 -13.62
C PHE A 120 -17.83 -0.06 -14.04
N ASP A 121 -17.02 -0.96 -14.61
CA ASP A 121 -15.69 -0.63 -15.13
C ASP A 121 -15.77 0.31 -16.35
N GLN A 122 -16.72 0.09 -17.25
CA GLN A 122 -16.99 1.00 -18.36
C GLN A 122 -17.53 2.35 -17.85
N LEU A 123 -18.43 2.32 -16.87
CA LEU A 123 -19.02 3.51 -16.27
C LEU A 123 -17.97 4.35 -15.53
N SER A 124 -17.05 3.71 -14.80
CA SER A 124 -15.96 4.41 -14.12
C SER A 124 -15.02 5.04 -15.15
N LYS A 125 -14.61 4.32 -16.20
CA LYS A 125 -13.80 4.87 -17.30
C LYS A 125 -14.47 6.06 -17.97
N TYR A 126 -15.79 6.00 -18.20
CA TYR A 126 -16.55 7.12 -18.76
C TYR A 126 -16.46 8.37 -17.88
N TRP A 127 -16.70 8.23 -16.57
CA TRP A 127 -16.65 9.37 -15.64
C TRP A 127 -15.23 9.83 -15.31
N SER A 128 -14.20 8.99 -15.51
CA SER A 128 -12.80 9.36 -15.31
C SER A 128 -12.35 10.50 -16.25
N CYS A 129 -12.97 10.59 -17.43
CA CYS A 129 -12.73 11.67 -18.39
C CYS A 129 -13.36 13.01 -17.96
N ILE A 130 -14.27 13.00 -16.98
CA ILE A 130 -15.03 14.18 -16.53
C ILE A 130 -14.58 14.49 -15.09
N GLN A 131 -13.46 15.19 -14.96
CA GLN A 131 -12.81 15.42 -13.65
C GLN A 131 -13.44 16.52 -12.79
N GLN A 132 -14.51 17.19 -13.25
CA GLN A 132 -15.18 18.25 -12.50
C GLN A 132 -16.46 17.74 -11.78
N ASN A 133 -16.73 18.29 -10.59
CA ASN A 133 -17.95 18.05 -9.81
C ASN A 133 -18.21 16.56 -9.51
N TYR A 134 -19.43 16.10 -9.79
CA TYR A 134 -19.87 14.72 -9.54
C TYR A 134 -19.27 13.69 -10.48
N GLY A 135 -18.58 14.08 -11.56
CA GLY A 135 -17.90 13.12 -12.45
C GLY A 135 -16.78 12.38 -11.71
N LEU A 136 -15.87 13.12 -11.08
CA LEU A 136 -14.80 12.55 -10.26
C LEU A 136 -15.35 11.76 -9.07
N LEU A 137 -16.40 12.27 -8.41
CA LEU A 137 -17.07 11.56 -7.31
C LEU A 137 -17.65 10.22 -7.79
N SER A 138 -18.34 10.22 -8.94
CA SER A 138 -18.93 9.01 -9.53
C SER A 138 -17.88 7.99 -9.97
N TYR A 139 -16.72 8.44 -10.48
CA TYR A 139 -15.59 7.58 -10.80
C TYR A 139 -15.12 6.77 -9.58
N HIS A 140 -14.80 7.46 -8.47
CA HIS A 140 -14.35 6.79 -7.24
C HIS A 140 -15.45 5.91 -6.65
N TYR A 141 -16.72 6.31 -6.75
CA TYR A 141 -17.81 5.49 -6.24
C TYR A 141 -18.00 4.22 -7.07
N CYS A 142 -17.89 4.28 -8.40
CA CYS A 142 -17.93 3.09 -9.24
C CYS A 142 -16.81 2.10 -8.86
N ASN A 143 -15.59 2.58 -8.61
CA ASN A 143 -14.48 1.74 -8.17
C ASN A 143 -14.74 1.09 -6.80
N LEU A 144 -15.34 1.82 -5.86
CA LEU A 144 -15.78 1.25 -4.58
C LEU A 144 -16.80 0.11 -4.78
N ILE A 145 -17.78 0.28 -5.67
CA ILE A 145 -18.76 -0.77 -5.98
C ILE A 145 -18.07 -1.98 -6.62
N ILE A 146 -17.16 -1.78 -7.57
CA ILE A 146 -16.36 -2.86 -8.19
C ILE A 146 -15.56 -3.61 -7.12
N SER A 147 -14.91 -2.90 -6.21
CA SER A 147 -14.13 -3.50 -5.12
C SER A 147 -15.02 -4.33 -4.18
N LYS A 148 -16.20 -3.81 -3.80
CA LYS A 148 -17.20 -4.56 -3.03
C LYS A 148 -17.65 -5.83 -3.76
N LEU A 149 -17.99 -5.76 -5.05
CA LEU A 149 -18.43 -6.92 -5.83
C LEU A 149 -17.33 -7.99 -5.95
N LYS A 150 -16.10 -7.59 -6.27
CA LYS A 150 -14.93 -8.50 -6.34
C LYS A 150 -14.62 -9.14 -4.98
N PHE A 151 -14.75 -8.38 -3.89
CA PHE A 151 -14.59 -8.91 -2.54
C PHE A 151 -15.62 -10.01 -2.27
N HIS A 152 -16.90 -9.79 -2.57
CA HIS A 152 -17.95 -10.78 -2.33
C HIS A 152 -17.91 -11.96 -3.32
N GLU A 153 -17.40 -11.78 -4.54
CA GLU A 153 -17.17 -12.87 -5.49
C GLU A 153 -16.19 -13.92 -4.92
N ARG A 154 -15.13 -13.43 -4.27
CA ARG A 154 -14.10 -14.29 -3.67
C ARG A 154 -14.44 -14.74 -2.25
N ASN A 155 -15.20 -13.94 -1.52
CA ASN A 155 -15.47 -14.16 -0.09
C ASN A 155 -16.97 -14.35 0.19
N LEU A 156 -17.53 -15.47 -0.27
CA LEU A 156 -18.96 -15.79 -0.17
C LEU A 156 -19.51 -15.91 1.27
N MET A 157 -18.62 -16.06 2.26
CA MET A 157 -18.95 -16.11 3.68
C MET A 157 -19.41 -14.78 4.29
N PHE A 158 -19.09 -13.65 3.63
CA PHE A 158 -19.58 -12.34 4.06
C PHE A 158 -20.92 -12.04 3.41
N THR A 159 -21.90 -11.68 4.24
CA THR A 159 -23.15 -11.09 3.78
C THR A 159 -22.93 -9.65 3.30
N GLY A 160 -23.91 -9.05 2.62
CA GLY A 160 -23.77 -7.72 2.01
C GLY A 160 -23.42 -6.58 2.96
N ASN A 161 -23.85 -6.69 4.22
CA ASN A 161 -23.53 -5.77 5.31
C ASN A 161 -22.23 -6.12 6.05
N LEU A 162 -21.40 -6.99 5.45
CA LEU A 162 -20.13 -7.48 5.99
C LEU A 162 -20.26 -8.26 7.30
N THR A 163 -21.45 -8.74 7.67
CA THR A 163 -21.58 -9.66 8.81
C THR A 163 -21.25 -11.09 8.36
N ILE A 164 -20.62 -11.83 9.26
CA ILE A 164 -20.39 -13.27 9.16
C ILE A 164 -21.44 -13.95 10.06
N ASN A 165 -21.97 -15.12 9.69
CA ASN A 165 -22.96 -15.84 10.53
C ASN A 165 -22.46 -15.96 11.98
N GLU A 166 -23.35 -15.70 12.95
CA GLU A 166 -23.08 -15.41 14.38
C GLU A 166 -22.20 -16.45 15.13
N HIS A 167 -21.99 -17.64 14.56
CA HIS A 167 -21.16 -18.69 15.13
C HIS A 167 -19.72 -18.74 14.60
N ASN A 168 -19.37 -17.93 13.60
CA ASN A 168 -18.06 -17.95 12.95
C ASN A 168 -17.27 -16.69 13.28
N ASP A 169 -16.38 -16.78 14.26
CA ASP A 169 -15.27 -15.82 14.39
C ASP A 169 -14.45 -15.84 13.09
N ILE A 170 -14.13 -14.67 12.55
CA ILE A 170 -13.30 -14.53 11.35
C ILE A 170 -11.99 -15.33 11.47
N ARG A 171 -11.45 -15.47 12.68
CA ARG A 171 -10.22 -16.22 13.00
C ARG A 171 -10.36 -17.74 12.86
N CYS A 172 -11.58 -18.26 12.69
CA CYS A 172 -11.89 -19.67 12.59
C CYS A 172 -12.34 -20.10 11.17
N LEU A 173 -12.51 -19.17 10.21
CA LEU A 173 -13.12 -19.44 8.91
C LEU A 173 -12.37 -20.45 8.04
N PHE A 174 -11.04 -20.43 8.04
CA PHE A 174 -10.25 -21.19 7.07
C PHE A 174 -9.55 -22.43 7.63
N ASN A 175 -10.00 -22.99 8.76
CA ASN A 175 -9.37 -24.16 9.40
C ASN A 175 -7.83 -24.00 9.54
N ASN A 176 -7.38 -22.80 9.91
CA ASN A 176 -5.96 -22.40 9.99
C ASN A 176 -5.16 -22.41 8.66
N ASN A 177 -5.81 -22.34 7.50
CA ASN A 177 -5.11 -22.09 6.23
C ASN A 177 -4.63 -20.63 6.15
N PHE A 178 -3.34 -20.41 6.43
CA PHE A 178 -2.73 -19.09 6.48
C PHE A 178 -2.68 -18.37 5.14
N ASN A 179 -2.59 -19.11 4.03
CA ASN A 179 -2.60 -18.50 2.70
C ASN A 179 -3.95 -17.84 2.42
N SER A 180 -5.05 -18.48 2.85
CA SER A 180 -6.39 -17.90 2.76
C SER A 180 -6.55 -16.67 3.65
N TYR A 181 -6.00 -16.67 4.87
CA TYR A 181 -5.99 -15.48 5.73
C TYR A 181 -5.15 -14.33 5.15
N PHE A 182 -3.99 -14.65 4.56
CA PHE A 182 -3.12 -13.67 3.93
C PHE A 182 -3.81 -13.01 2.73
N GLN A 183 -4.43 -13.82 1.87
CA GLN A 183 -5.22 -13.32 0.74
C GLN A 183 -6.41 -12.48 1.20
N LEU A 184 -7.17 -12.96 2.20
CA LEU A 184 -8.28 -12.20 2.78
C LEU A 184 -7.82 -10.85 3.32
N CYS A 185 -6.67 -10.80 4.01
CA CYS A 185 -6.12 -9.56 4.54
C CYS A 185 -5.85 -8.53 3.43
N ILE A 186 -5.27 -8.96 2.30
CA ILE A 186 -5.04 -8.10 1.13
C ILE A 186 -6.36 -7.58 0.56
N GLU A 187 -7.37 -8.44 0.47
CA GLU A 187 -8.67 -8.07 -0.08
C GLU A 187 -9.43 -7.10 0.83
N LEU A 188 -9.35 -7.28 2.15
CA LEU A 188 -9.87 -6.32 3.13
C LEU A 188 -9.19 -4.96 3.02
N PHE A 189 -7.85 -4.93 2.85
CA PHE A 189 -7.11 -3.69 2.63
C PHE A 189 -7.53 -2.97 1.35
N ASN A 190 -7.70 -3.69 0.24
CA ASN A 190 -8.13 -3.10 -1.04
C ASN A 190 -9.55 -2.52 -0.96
N TYR A 191 -10.45 -3.17 -0.20
CA TYR A 191 -11.79 -2.63 0.01
C TYR A 191 -11.73 -1.37 0.89
N MET A 192 -10.99 -1.40 2.00
CA MET A 192 -10.82 -0.22 2.85
C MET A 192 -10.19 0.97 2.10
N GLU A 193 -9.24 0.68 1.20
CA GLU A 193 -8.58 1.70 0.37
C GLU A 193 -9.57 2.48 -0.50
N GLU A 194 -10.47 1.78 -1.21
CA GLU A 194 -11.48 2.43 -2.04
C GLU A 194 -12.48 3.26 -1.22
N ILE A 195 -12.81 2.82 0.02
CA ILE A 195 -13.65 3.61 0.93
C ILE A 195 -12.93 4.91 1.32
N LEU A 196 -11.66 4.84 1.71
CA LEU A 196 -10.87 5.99 2.12
C LEU A 196 -10.65 6.97 0.96
N ASN A 197 -10.41 6.46 -0.26
CA ASN A 197 -10.29 7.26 -1.47
C ASN A 197 -11.59 8.02 -1.79
N LEU A 198 -12.73 7.34 -1.73
CA LEU A 198 -14.03 8.00 -1.92
C LEU A 198 -14.27 9.09 -0.86
N ALA A 199 -13.99 8.79 0.41
CA ALA A 199 -14.19 9.74 1.50
C ALA A 199 -13.32 11.00 1.32
N GLN A 200 -12.05 10.82 1.01
CA GLN A 200 -11.12 11.92 0.76
C GLN A 200 -11.60 12.84 -0.37
N ILE A 201 -12.08 12.28 -1.48
CA ILE A 201 -12.55 13.08 -2.61
C ILE A 201 -13.89 13.77 -2.30
N ILE A 202 -14.78 13.15 -1.52
CA ILE A 202 -16.01 13.81 -1.04
C ILE A 202 -15.66 15.05 -0.21
N PHE A 203 -14.75 14.94 0.77
CA PHE A 203 -14.35 16.11 1.58
C PHE A 203 -13.66 17.18 0.74
N LYS A 204 -12.72 16.79 -0.13
CA LYS A 204 -12.07 17.72 -1.06
C LYS A 204 -13.09 18.47 -1.92
N SER A 205 -14.13 17.78 -2.38
CA SER A 205 -15.20 18.41 -3.17
C SER A 205 -16.00 19.43 -2.36
N LEU A 206 -16.25 19.18 -1.07
CA LEU A 206 -16.96 20.11 -0.18
C LEU A 206 -16.12 21.36 0.08
N ASP A 207 -14.82 21.20 0.34
CA ASP A 207 -13.90 22.31 0.59
C ASP A 207 -13.74 23.20 -0.65
N GLN A 208 -13.51 22.59 -1.82
CA GLN A 208 -13.35 23.31 -3.09
C GLN A 208 -14.59 24.14 -3.45
N SER A 209 -15.79 23.64 -3.13
CA SER A 209 -17.05 24.33 -3.40
C SER A 209 -17.61 25.09 -2.19
N ARG A 210 -16.85 25.18 -1.08
CA ARG A 210 -17.21 25.84 0.18
C ARG A 210 -18.62 25.48 0.65
N LEU A 211 -18.98 24.20 0.53
CA LEU A 211 -20.32 23.72 0.83
C LEU A 211 -20.53 23.49 2.32
N ASN A 212 -21.68 23.91 2.83
CA ASN A 212 -22.09 23.63 4.18
C ASN A 212 -22.79 22.26 4.25
N SER A 213 -22.37 21.41 5.21
CA SER A 213 -22.91 20.06 5.43
C SER A 213 -24.42 20.00 5.70
N MET A 214 -25.04 21.10 6.11
CA MET A 214 -26.48 21.19 6.36
C MET A 214 -27.30 21.58 5.11
N THR A 215 -26.66 21.99 4.02
CA THR A 215 -27.35 22.30 2.75
C THR A 215 -27.77 21.02 2.02
N THR A 216 -28.85 21.06 1.24
CA THR A 216 -29.32 19.89 0.47
C THR A 216 -28.25 19.33 -0.46
N THR A 217 -27.48 20.22 -1.09
CA THR A 217 -26.34 19.90 -1.95
C THR A 217 -25.22 19.23 -1.16
N GLY A 218 -24.81 19.79 -0.01
CA GLY A 218 -23.80 19.19 0.87
C GLY A 218 -24.22 17.81 1.37
N GLN A 219 -25.48 17.66 1.79
CA GLN A 219 -26.04 16.38 2.21
C GLN A 219 -26.03 15.35 1.08
N CYS A 220 -26.35 15.76 -0.17
CA CYS A 220 -26.34 14.85 -1.32
C CYS A 220 -24.96 14.23 -1.56
N ARG A 221 -23.88 15.00 -1.31
CA ARG A 221 -22.49 14.52 -1.40
C ARG A 221 -22.06 13.72 -0.18
N LEU A 222 -22.51 14.09 1.02
CA LEU A 222 -22.12 13.43 2.27
C LEU A 222 -22.84 12.11 2.53
N ASN A 223 -24.05 11.94 1.99
CA ASN A 223 -24.93 10.80 2.28
C ASN A 223 -24.27 9.41 2.07
N PRO A 224 -23.45 9.17 1.04
CA PRO A 224 -22.74 7.89 0.89
C PRO A 224 -21.74 7.57 2.01
N LEU A 225 -21.22 8.58 2.72
CA LEU A 225 -20.28 8.36 3.83
C LEU A 225 -20.90 7.61 4.99
N ILE A 226 -22.23 7.63 5.14
CA ILE A 226 -22.94 6.87 6.18
C ILE A 226 -22.64 5.38 6.01
N ILE A 227 -22.78 4.86 4.78
CA ILE A 227 -22.49 3.46 4.46
C ILE A 227 -20.98 3.20 4.57
N CYS A 228 -20.16 4.13 4.10
CA CYS A 228 -18.70 4.02 4.16
C CYS A 228 -18.21 3.86 5.61
N ILE A 229 -18.75 4.63 6.56
CA ILE A 229 -18.41 4.53 7.99
C ILE A 229 -18.84 3.19 8.57
N GLN A 230 -20.03 2.69 8.20
CA GLN A 230 -20.48 1.36 8.64
C GLN A 230 -19.53 0.26 8.13
N ASP A 231 -19.25 0.26 6.84
CA ASP A 231 -18.42 -0.77 6.22
C ASP A 231 -16.95 -0.67 6.69
N SER A 232 -16.37 0.55 6.78
CA SER A 232 -14.99 0.72 7.23
C SER A 232 -14.78 0.32 8.69
N SER A 233 -15.79 0.46 9.55
CA SER A 233 -15.72 0.02 10.95
C SER A 233 -15.54 -1.49 11.08
N LEU A 234 -16.31 -2.26 10.29
CA LEU A 234 -16.23 -3.72 10.25
C LEU A 234 -14.95 -4.19 9.55
N LEU A 235 -14.58 -3.57 8.42
CA LEU A 235 -13.34 -3.90 7.73
C LEU A 235 -12.12 -3.71 8.64
N TYR A 236 -12.08 -2.65 9.45
CA TYR A 236 -10.98 -2.41 10.38
C TYR A 236 -10.89 -3.51 11.46
N ASP A 237 -12.03 -3.86 12.06
CA ASP A 237 -12.11 -4.95 13.04
C ASP A 237 -11.61 -6.28 12.46
N TYR A 238 -12.03 -6.60 11.22
CA TYR A 238 -11.58 -7.81 10.53
C TYR A 238 -10.09 -7.78 10.17
N ILE A 239 -9.57 -6.67 9.67
CA ILE A 239 -8.13 -6.53 9.37
C ILE A 239 -7.31 -6.77 10.63
N VAL A 240 -7.67 -6.15 11.75
CA VAL A 240 -6.96 -6.34 13.02
C VAL A 240 -6.99 -7.80 13.46
N LYS A 241 -8.17 -8.44 13.46
CA LYS A 241 -8.33 -9.85 13.87
C LYS A 241 -7.56 -10.81 12.97
N VAL A 242 -7.60 -10.62 11.66
CA VAL A 242 -6.87 -11.44 10.68
C VAL A 242 -5.35 -11.24 10.85
N LEU A 243 -4.89 -10.01 11.08
CA LEU A 243 -3.46 -9.75 11.30
C LEU A 243 -2.94 -10.37 12.59
N PHE A 244 -3.70 -10.32 13.69
CA PHE A 244 -3.33 -11.06 14.90
C PHE A 244 -3.24 -12.57 14.63
N LYS A 245 -4.20 -13.13 13.89
CA LYS A 245 -4.18 -14.55 13.51
C LYS A 245 -2.97 -14.94 12.65
N LEU A 246 -2.57 -14.07 11.72
CA LEU A 246 -1.36 -14.27 10.90
C LEU A 246 -0.09 -14.16 11.77
N HIS A 247 -0.02 -13.18 12.67
CA HIS A 247 1.11 -12.99 13.58
C HIS A 247 1.30 -14.13 14.58
N GLU A 248 0.22 -14.82 15.01
CA GLU A 248 0.31 -16.00 15.86
C GLU A 248 1.11 -17.15 15.23
N ASN A 249 1.12 -17.25 13.90
CA ASN A 249 1.61 -18.44 13.19
C ASN A 249 2.81 -18.15 12.26
N LEU A 250 2.97 -16.89 11.82
CA LEU A 250 4.04 -16.44 10.92
C LEU A 250 5.07 -15.57 11.64
N SER A 251 5.23 -15.72 12.97
CA SER A 251 6.11 -14.89 13.80
C SER A 251 7.61 -14.99 13.49
N VAL A 252 8.00 -15.81 12.51
CA VAL A 252 9.38 -16.00 12.07
C VAL A 252 9.62 -15.13 10.82
N GLY A 253 10.11 -13.90 11.02
CA GLY A 253 10.63 -13.01 9.97
C GLY A 253 9.76 -11.80 9.58
N ASP A 254 10.35 -10.88 8.80
CA ASP A 254 9.75 -9.62 8.31
C ASP A 254 8.64 -9.78 7.26
N THR A 255 8.10 -10.98 7.07
CA THR A 255 7.10 -11.30 6.03
C THR A 255 5.82 -10.45 6.12
N LEU A 256 5.39 -10.09 7.33
CA LEU A 256 4.20 -9.25 7.57
C LEU A 256 4.52 -7.75 7.72
N GLN A 257 5.77 -7.31 7.50
CA GLN A 257 6.15 -5.89 7.63
C GLN A 257 5.30 -4.99 6.73
N ASN A 258 5.13 -5.36 5.46
CA ASN A 258 4.31 -4.61 4.51
C ASN A 258 2.84 -4.51 4.94
N HIS A 259 2.30 -5.54 5.60
CA HIS A 259 0.92 -5.54 6.09
C HIS A 259 0.75 -4.61 7.29
N ARG A 260 1.73 -4.60 8.20
CA ARG A 260 1.76 -3.66 9.34
C ARG A 260 1.85 -2.22 8.87
N GLN A 261 2.70 -1.93 7.88
CA GLN A 261 2.83 -0.59 7.32
C GLN A 261 1.54 -0.15 6.62
N LYS A 262 0.94 -1.00 5.79
CA LYS A 262 -0.36 -0.72 5.15
C LYS A 262 -1.46 -0.45 6.18
N LEU A 263 -1.54 -1.24 7.25
CA LEU A 263 -2.49 -0.97 8.33
C LEU A 263 -2.24 0.37 8.98
N PHE A 264 -0.99 0.71 9.28
CA PHE A 264 -0.64 1.99 9.89
C PHE A 264 -1.10 3.17 9.02
N ASP A 265 -0.79 3.13 7.71
CA ASP A 265 -1.18 4.17 6.77
C ASP A 265 -2.70 4.31 6.65
N GLN A 266 -3.42 3.19 6.48
CA GLN A 266 -4.88 3.20 6.42
C GLN A 266 -5.52 3.59 7.74
N PHE A 267 -4.93 3.23 8.88
CA PHE A 267 -5.41 3.62 10.21
C PHE A 267 -5.36 5.14 10.40
N GLN A 268 -4.26 5.80 10.02
CA GLN A 268 -4.17 7.26 10.12
C GLN A 268 -5.21 7.96 9.23
N ARG A 269 -5.41 7.46 8.01
CA ARG A 269 -6.43 7.98 7.08
C ARG A 269 -7.85 7.75 7.61
N LEU A 270 -8.13 6.56 8.16
CA LEU A 270 -9.43 6.23 8.76
C LEU A 270 -9.72 7.08 10.01
N LYS A 271 -8.71 7.31 10.85
CA LYS A 271 -8.80 8.20 12.02
C LYS A 271 -9.12 9.63 11.60
N SER A 272 -8.45 10.14 10.56
CA SER A 272 -8.74 11.46 10.00
C SER A 272 -10.15 11.53 9.39
N PHE A 273 -10.58 10.49 8.65
CA PHE A 273 -11.93 10.38 8.14
C PHE A 273 -12.97 10.46 9.26
N TYR A 274 -12.87 9.65 10.31
CA TYR A 274 -13.82 9.68 11.41
C TYR A 274 -13.81 10.99 12.17
N ALA A 275 -12.63 11.60 12.38
CA ALA A 275 -12.51 12.92 12.99
C ALA A 275 -13.25 13.98 12.16
N GLN A 276 -12.99 14.04 10.85
CA GLN A 276 -13.66 14.98 9.93
C GLN A 276 -15.18 14.73 9.86
N SER A 277 -15.63 13.48 9.81
CA SER A 277 -17.07 13.17 9.84
C SER A 277 -17.71 13.57 11.17
N SER A 278 -17.01 13.41 12.29
CA SER A 278 -17.56 13.72 13.63
C SER A 278 -17.78 15.22 13.86
N THR A 279 -17.02 16.09 13.20
CA THR A 279 -17.18 17.54 13.32
C THR A 279 -18.38 18.07 12.51
N LEU A 280 -18.85 17.32 11.51
CA LEU A 280 -19.93 17.74 10.63
C LEU A 280 -21.31 17.52 11.28
N PRO A 281 -22.13 18.57 11.46
CA PRO A 281 -23.46 18.48 12.06
C PRO A 281 -24.40 17.46 11.40
N TYR A 282 -24.23 17.24 10.09
CA TYR A 282 -25.04 16.29 9.32
C TYR A 282 -25.06 14.88 9.92
N PHE A 283 -23.93 14.37 10.41
CA PHE A 283 -23.83 12.98 10.89
C PHE A 283 -24.33 12.78 12.32
N ARG A 284 -24.37 13.84 13.14
CA ARG A 284 -24.62 13.78 14.59
C ARG A 284 -25.86 12.97 14.98
N ASN A 285 -26.93 13.08 14.19
CA ASN A 285 -28.19 12.38 14.46
C ASN A 285 -28.43 11.16 13.56
N LEU A 286 -27.60 10.95 12.53
CA LEU A 286 -27.76 9.86 11.56
C LEU A 286 -26.96 8.62 11.97
N ILE A 287 -25.74 8.81 12.46
CA ILE A 287 -24.85 7.71 12.80
C ILE A 287 -23.93 8.09 13.96
N LYS A 288 -23.77 7.15 14.91
CA LYS A 288 -22.73 7.22 15.93
C LYS A 288 -21.42 6.75 15.32
N ILE A 289 -20.51 7.70 15.10
CA ILE A 289 -19.19 7.46 14.52
C ILE A 289 -18.27 6.85 15.60
N PRO A 290 -17.55 5.74 15.30
CA PRO A 290 -16.62 5.15 16.25
C PRO A 290 -15.44 6.08 16.56
N ILE A 291 -14.96 6.07 17.80
CA ILE A 291 -13.72 6.72 18.19
C ILE A 291 -12.60 5.69 18.12
N LEU A 292 -11.59 5.95 17.30
CA LEU A 292 -10.40 5.10 17.19
C LEU A 292 -9.35 5.47 18.26
N PRO A 293 -8.55 4.51 18.75
CA PRO A 293 -7.48 4.77 19.72
C PRO A 293 -6.40 5.70 19.16
N GLU A 294 -5.47 6.14 20.01
CA GLU A 294 -4.37 6.99 19.55
C GLU A 294 -3.45 6.28 18.54
N ASN A 295 -3.07 5.04 18.86
CA ASN A 295 -2.18 4.20 18.07
C ASN A 295 -2.90 2.89 17.68
N PRO A 296 -2.55 2.29 16.53
CA PRO A 296 -3.08 0.98 16.17
C PRO A 296 -2.56 -0.10 17.14
N PRO A 297 -3.24 -1.27 17.22
CA PRO A 297 -2.83 -2.37 18.09
C PRO A 297 -1.40 -2.83 17.82
N ASN A 298 -0.68 -3.23 18.88
CA ASN A 298 0.66 -3.77 18.74
C ASN A 298 0.60 -5.29 18.54
N PHE A 299 0.80 -5.74 17.29
CA PHE A 299 0.71 -7.16 16.92
C PHE A 299 1.82 -8.04 17.51
N ASN A 300 2.88 -7.45 18.06
CA ASN A 300 3.97 -8.21 18.70
C ASN A 300 3.65 -8.55 20.17
N VAL A 301 2.59 -7.97 20.74
CA VAL A 301 2.19 -8.16 22.14
C VAL A 301 0.86 -8.89 22.16
N LYS A 302 0.85 -10.16 22.60
CA LYS A 302 -0.37 -10.96 22.66
C LYS A 302 -1.44 -10.33 23.57
N GLU A 303 -1.05 -9.62 24.64
CA GLU A 303 -2.00 -8.88 25.48
C GLU A 303 -2.67 -7.70 24.76
N SER A 304 -2.09 -7.18 23.67
CA SER A 304 -2.70 -6.10 22.88
C SER A 304 -4.01 -6.52 22.20
N LEU A 305 -4.21 -7.82 21.96
CA LEU A 305 -5.48 -8.34 21.44
C LEU A 305 -6.53 -8.43 22.53
N ALA A 306 -6.15 -8.80 23.77
CA ALA A 306 -7.07 -8.87 24.90
C ALA A 306 -7.62 -7.48 25.27
N ASN A 307 -6.82 -6.42 25.03
CA ASN A 307 -7.20 -5.03 25.24
C ASN A 307 -7.87 -4.38 24.01
N TYR A 308 -8.02 -5.09 22.89
CA TYR A 308 -8.60 -4.54 21.67
C TYR A 308 -10.13 -4.42 21.78
N GLN A 309 -10.66 -3.22 21.55
CA GLN A 309 -12.09 -2.96 21.52
C GLN A 309 -12.57 -2.77 20.07
N THR A 310 -13.54 -3.58 19.63
CA THR A 310 -14.15 -3.47 18.31
C THR A 310 -14.83 -2.10 18.14
N PRO A 311 -14.41 -1.27 17.17
CA PRO A 311 -15.07 -0.01 16.89
C PRO A 311 -16.39 -0.28 16.17
N MET A 312 -17.52 -0.08 16.85
CA MET A 312 -18.85 -0.29 16.25
C MET A 312 -19.49 1.04 15.81
N ALA A 313 -19.83 1.13 14.52
CA ALA A 313 -20.62 2.24 13.99
C ALA A 313 -22.12 1.90 14.08
N ILE A 314 -22.89 2.69 14.82
CA ILE A 314 -24.32 2.43 15.07
C ILE A 314 -25.16 3.51 14.38
N VAL A 315 -26.03 3.13 13.46
CA VAL A 315 -27.00 4.05 12.84
C VAL A 315 -28.16 4.26 13.82
N ASN A 316 -28.46 5.52 14.15
CA ASN A 316 -29.54 5.84 15.08
C ASN A 316 -30.88 5.60 14.37
N THR A 317 -31.57 4.52 14.73
CA THR A 317 -32.87 4.16 14.15
C THR A 317 -34.06 4.86 14.84
N SER A 318 -33.85 6.04 15.42
CA SER A 318 -34.89 6.78 16.17
C SER A 318 -35.67 7.78 15.32
N ALA A 319 -36.00 7.41 14.08
CA ALA A 319 -36.88 8.20 13.22
C ALA A 319 -37.69 7.32 12.27
N SER A 320 -38.20 6.16 12.72
CA SER A 320 -39.34 5.42 12.13
C SER A 320 -39.62 4.14 12.95
N ASP A 321 -40.43 4.26 14.00
CA ASP A 321 -41.10 3.08 14.56
C ASP A 321 -42.21 2.62 13.61
N SER A 322 -42.14 1.36 13.17
CA SER A 322 -43.26 0.39 13.21
C SER A 322 -42.96 -0.88 12.40
N SER A 323 -43.20 -2.01 13.08
CA SER A 323 -43.64 -3.31 12.55
C SER A 323 -42.59 -4.35 12.13
N GLN A 324 -42.43 -5.28 13.07
CA GLN A 324 -42.45 -6.75 12.95
C GLN A 324 -42.87 -7.38 11.60
N MET A 325 -42.43 -8.63 11.44
CA MET A 325 -42.62 -9.60 10.35
C MET A 325 -41.56 -9.56 9.25
N ILE A 326 -40.65 -10.53 9.28
CA ILE A 326 -40.66 -11.73 8.41
C ILE A 326 -39.52 -12.62 8.93
N GLN A 327 -39.88 -13.45 9.89
CA GLN A 327 -39.21 -14.70 10.18
C GLN A 327 -40.16 -15.73 9.59
N ASP A 328 -39.87 -16.16 8.35
CA ASP A 328 -40.40 -17.36 7.69
C ASP A 328 -40.08 -17.26 6.20
N LEU A 329 -38.95 -17.85 5.79
CA LEU A 329 -38.81 -18.67 4.58
C LEU A 329 -37.39 -19.27 4.57
N LEU A 330 -37.17 -20.23 5.45
CA LEU A 330 -36.13 -21.24 5.33
C LEU A 330 -36.67 -22.35 4.44
N ILE A 331 -36.14 -22.52 3.23
CA ILE A 331 -36.07 -23.84 2.57
C ILE A 331 -34.70 -23.97 1.89
N ASP A 332 -34.12 -25.11 2.22
CA ASP A 332 -32.86 -25.75 1.90
C ASP A 332 -33.04 -26.64 0.66
N ILE A 333 -32.12 -26.64 -0.34
CA ILE A 333 -31.81 -27.79 -1.23
C ILE A 333 -30.38 -27.62 -1.82
N SER A 334 -29.63 -28.70 -1.69
CA SER A 334 -28.24 -29.05 -2.01
C SER A 334 -27.96 -29.51 -3.46
N ASP A 335 -26.65 -29.54 -3.79
CA ASP A 335 -25.90 -30.40 -4.75
C ASP A 335 -26.25 -30.30 -6.28
N ASP A 336 -25.36 -30.47 -7.26
CA ASP A 336 -24.02 -31.10 -7.32
C ASP A 336 -23.32 -30.85 -8.69
N THR A 337 -21.98 -31.02 -8.74
CA THR A 337 -21.13 -31.42 -9.91
C THR A 337 -20.95 -30.51 -11.14
N LYS A 338 -19.85 -30.46 -11.93
CA LYS A 338 -18.51 -31.11 -11.98
C LYS A 338 -17.63 -30.40 -13.05
N SER A 339 -16.32 -30.35 -12.78
CA SER A 339 -15.13 -30.48 -13.67
C SER A 339 -15.10 -29.88 -15.10
N THR A 340 -14.00 -29.20 -15.44
CA THR A 340 -12.93 -29.73 -16.34
C THR A 340 -11.68 -28.83 -16.32
N SER A 341 -10.55 -29.50 -16.13
CA SER A 341 -9.15 -29.09 -16.20
C SER A 341 -8.67 -28.75 -17.62
N ILE A 342 -7.55 -28.01 -17.74
CA ILE A 342 -6.30 -28.46 -18.40
C ILE A 342 -5.27 -27.31 -18.36
N ALA A 343 -4.07 -27.68 -17.92
CA ALA A 343 -2.83 -26.89 -17.90
C ALA A 343 -2.14 -26.90 -19.27
N THR A 344 -1.26 -25.93 -19.53
CA THR A 344 0.17 -26.10 -19.93
C THR A 344 0.78 -24.74 -20.28
N LEU A 345 1.80 -24.31 -19.53
CA LEU A 345 3.23 -24.20 -19.94
C LEU A 345 3.49 -23.04 -20.91
N SER A 346 4.12 -21.95 -20.46
CA SER A 346 5.58 -21.76 -20.29
C SER A 346 6.27 -21.44 -21.61
N ASP A 347 7.21 -20.49 -21.50
CA ASP A 347 8.26 -20.09 -22.44
C ASP A 347 7.89 -18.95 -23.39
N ASN A 348 8.41 -17.76 -23.07
CA ASN A 348 9.40 -17.08 -23.93
C ASN A 348 9.88 -15.81 -23.23
N LEU A 349 10.84 -16.00 -22.33
CA LEU A 349 11.86 -15.01 -21.99
C LEU A 349 12.84 -14.96 -23.17
N LEU A 350 12.93 -13.80 -23.84
CA LEU A 350 14.09 -13.22 -24.57
C LEU A 350 13.59 -12.35 -25.74
N GLU A 351 13.09 -11.13 -25.47
CA GLU A 351 12.99 -10.10 -26.52
C GLU A 351 12.79 -8.67 -25.96
N ASN A 352 13.61 -8.24 -25.00
CA ASN A 352 13.40 -6.97 -24.27
C ASN A 352 14.42 -5.85 -24.52
N GLU A 353 15.29 -5.93 -25.52
CA GLU A 353 16.33 -4.88 -25.73
C GLU A 353 16.22 -4.06 -27.02
N THR A 354 15.24 -4.31 -27.89
CA THR A 354 15.11 -3.57 -29.18
C THR A 354 13.87 -2.69 -29.28
N ILE A 355 12.95 -2.74 -28.31
CA ILE A 355 11.65 -2.03 -28.35
C ILE A 355 11.75 -0.58 -27.83
N TYR A 356 12.67 -0.31 -26.89
CA TYR A 356 12.72 0.98 -26.19
C TYR A 356 13.06 2.18 -27.11
N ASN A 357 13.88 1.97 -28.13
CA ASN A 357 14.32 3.04 -29.04
C ASN A 357 13.34 3.33 -30.20
N ARG A 358 12.29 2.51 -30.39
CA ARG A 358 11.29 2.72 -31.45
C ARG A 358 10.01 3.39 -30.93
N SER A 359 9.73 3.32 -29.63
CA SER A 359 8.56 3.94 -29.00
C SER A 359 8.66 5.46 -28.84
N GLN A 360 9.86 6.04 -28.70
CA GLN A 360 9.99 7.49 -28.49
C GLN A 360 9.60 8.31 -29.75
N ASN A 361 9.93 7.80 -30.94
CA ASN A 361 9.64 8.49 -32.21
C ASN A 361 8.16 8.36 -32.67
N ILE A 362 7.40 7.42 -32.11
CA ILE A 362 5.97 7.24 -32.44
C ILE A 362 5.09 8.18 -31.61
N VAL A 363 5.47 8.44 -30.35
CA VAL A 363 4.72 9.34 -29.45
C VAL A 363 4.77 10.79 -29.92
N ASP A 364 5.90 11.25 -30.42
CA ASP A 364 6.04 12.63 -30.92
C ASP A 364 5.23 12.89 -32.20
N PHE A 365 5.14 11.89 -33.09
CA PHE A 365 4.34 11.97 -34.32
C PHE A 365 2.82 11.92 -34.05
N ASP A 366 2.39 11.08 -33.09
CA ASP A 366 0.98 11.01 -32.67
C ASP A 366 0.53 12.29 -31.98
N GLN A 367 1.43 12.97 -31.25
CA GLN A 367 1.12 14.23 -30.56
C GLN A 367 0.97 15.40 -31.54
N GLU A 368 1.76 15.42 -32.62
CA GLU A 368 1.66 16.41 -33.69
C GLU A 368 0.39 16.21 -34.54
N LEU A 369 0.01 14.97 -34.85
CA LEU A 369 -1.22 14.63 -35.56
C LEU A 369 -2.49 15.00 -34.75
N LEU A 370 -2.44 14.92 -33.42
CA LEU A 370 -3.54 15.29 -32.53
C LEU A 370 -3.71 16.82 -32.43
N GLN A 371 -2.61 17.57 -32.49
CA GLN A 371 -2.61 19.04 -32.55
C GLN A 371 -3.20 19.53 -33.88
N VAL A 372 -2.79 18.95 -35.01
CA VAL A 372 -3.32 19.31 -36.34
C VAL A 372 -4.81 19.01 -36.44
N ASN A 373 -5.27 17.87 -35.93
CA ASN A 373 -6.71 17.54 -35.91
C ASN A 373 -7.53 18.50 -35.03
N LYS A 374 -6.99 18.94 -33.88
CA LYS A 374 -7.66 19.95 -33.05
C LYS A 374 -7.76 21.31 -33.74
N VAL A 375 -6.69 21.75 -34.41
CA VAL A 375 -6.70 23.02 -35.17
C VAL A 375 -7.69 22.95 -36.33
N GLN A 376 -7.79 21.81 -37.01
CA GLN A 376 -8.72 21.61 -38.12
C GLN A 376 -10.18 21.53 -37.65
N GLN A 377 -10.43 20.93 -36.48
CA GLN A 377 -11.74 20.88 -35.86
C GLN A 377 -12.21 22.27 -35.40
N ASN A 378 -11.33 23.04 -34.76
CA ASN A 378 -11.62 24.43 -34.38
C ASN A 378 -11.88 25.32 -35.61
N ARG A 379 -11.18 25.07 -36.73
CA ARG A 379 -11.39 25.81 -37.98
C ARG A 379 -12.76 25.52 -38.60
N SER A 380 -13.22 24.27 -38.56
CA SER A 380 -14.58 23.90 -39.00
C SER A 380 -15.66 24.55 -38.14
N GLU A 381 -15.45 24.63 -36.82
CA GLU A 381 -16.41 25.24 -35.91
C GLU A 381 -16.49 26.77 -36.10
N ILE A 382 -15.35 27.41 -36.40
CA ILE A 382 -15.29 28.82 -36.79
C ILE A 382 -16.03 29.06 -38.12
N ASP A 383 -15.87 28.18 -39.11
CA ASP A 383 -16.58 28.29 -40.39
C ASP A 383 -18.10 28.08 -40.26
N ASP A 384 -18.54 27.23 -39.33
CA ASP A 384 -19.96 27.05 -39.00
C ASP A 384 -20.54 28.28 -38.30
N LEU A 385 -19.78 28.89 -37.38
CA LEU A 385 -20.17 30.15 -36.74
C LEU A 385 -20.23 31.30 -37.74
N HIS A 386 -19.26 31.41 -38.67
CA HIS A 386 -19.30 32.40 -39.73
C HIS A 386 -20.51 32.23 -40.66
N ARG A 387 -20.88 30.98 -41.00
CA ARG A 387 -22.10 30.70 -41.77
C ARG A 387 -23.36 31.10 -41.01
N MET A 388 -23.42 30.85 -39.70
CA MET A 388 -24.56 31.24 -38.88
C MET A 388 -24.70 32.75 -38.77
N ILE A 389 -23.59 33.48 -38.62
CA ILE A 389 -23.57 34.95 -38.62
C ILE A 389 -24.05 35.49 -39.97
N ALA A 390 -23.52 34.99 -41.09
CA ALA A 390 -23.95 35.43 -42.41
C ALA A 390 -25.46 35.17 -42.67
N MET A 391 -26.00 34.07 -42.15
CA MET A 391 -27.43 33.77 -42.25
C MET A 391 -28.28 34.75 -41.44
N LYS A 392 -27.81 35.13 -40.23
CA LYS A 392 -28.48 36.11 -39.38
C LYS A 392 -28.39 37.53 -39.93
N ASP A 393 -27.28 37.89 -40.57
CA ASP A 393 -27.14 39.17 -41.27
C ASP A 393 -28.07 39.25 -42.49
N ALA A 394 -28.22 38.17 -43.24
CA ALA A 394 -29.18 38.09 -44.35
C ALA A 394 -30.63 38.23 -43.88
N GLU A 395 -30.99 37.61 -42.75
CA GLU A 395 -32.32 37.73 -42.13
C GLU A 395 -32.60 39.17 -41.67
N LEU A 396 -31.63 39.83 -41.04
CA LEU A 396 -31.73 41.25 -40.64
C LEU A 396 -31.88 42.19 -41.84
N ILE A 397 -31.17 41.94 -42.95
CA ILE A 397 -31.29 42.73 -44.17
C ILE A 397 -32.68 42.53 -44.81
N ALA A 398 -33.19 41.29 -44.84
CA ALA A 398 -34.52 40.99 -45.35
C ALA A 398 -35.62 41.70 -44.53
N GLU A 399 -35.50 41.68 -43.20
CA GLU A 399 -36.45 42.37 -42.31
C GLU A 399 -36.37 43.90 -42.45
N ARG A 400 -35.17 44.45 -42.66
CA ARG A 400 -35.00 45.89 -42.95
C ARG A 400 -35.63 46.27 -44.29
N ASN A 401 -35.46 45.45 -45.33
CA ASN A 401 -36.07 45.68 -46.64
C ASN A 401 -37.60 45.57 -46.60
N HIS A 402 -38.13 44.61 -45.85
CA HIS A 402 -39.58 44.50 -45.63
C HIS A 402 -40.13 45.76 -44.94
N ARG A 403 -39.41 46.30 -43.96
CA ARG A 403 -39.80 47.53 -43.26
C ARG A 403 -39.83 48.75 -44.18
N LEU A 404 -38.83 48.89 -45.05
CA LEU A 404 -38.77 49.96 -46.06
C LEU A 404 -39.92 49.86 -47.06
N GLN A 405 -40.29 48.65 -47.51
CA GLN A 405 -41.46 48.45 -48.38
C GLN A 405 -42.77 48.88 -47.71
N ILE A 406 -42.96 48.58 -46.42
CA ILE A 406 -44.14 49.02 -45.67
C ILE A 406 -44.16 50.55 -45.57
N GLU A 407 -43.01 51.17 -45.28
CA GLU A 407 -42.90 52.64 -45.21
C GLU A 407 -43.20 53.30 -46.57
N GLU A 408 -42.74 52.72 -47.67
CA GLU A 408 -42.99 53.22 -49.02
C GLU A 408 -44.45 53.06 -49.43
N GLN A 409 -45.10 51.94 -49.07
CA GLN A 409 -46.55 51.76 -49.25
C GLN A 409 -47.37 52.78 -48.43
N LEU A 410 -46.98 53.05 -47.19
CA LEU A 410 -47.60 54.08 -46.35
C LEU A 410 -47.41 55.48 -46.94
N ARG A 411 -46.23 55.79 -47.48
CA ARG A 411 -45.98 57.06 -48.20
C ARG A 411 -46.83 57.18 -49.45
N TYR A 412 -47.01 56.11 -50.23
CA TYR A 412 -47.87 56.11 -51.41
C TYR A 412 -49.35 56.32 -51.06
N GLN A 413 -49.81 55.74 -49.95
CA GLN A 413 -51.16 55.96 -49.42
C GLN A 413 -51.36 57.39 -48.90
N LEU A 414 -50.36 57.98 -48.24
CA LEU A 414 -50.39 59.38 -47.78
C LEU A 414 -50.39 60.37 -48.96
N ASN A 415 -49.59 60.10 -50.00
CA ASN A 415 -49.49 60.96 -51.18
C ASN A 415 -50.76 60.89 -52.05
N ASN A 416 -51.44 59.74 -52.05
CA ASN A 416 -52.76 59.58 -52.68
C ASN A 416 -53.90 60.24 -51.88
N GLN A 417 -53.74 60.43 -50.56
CA GLN A 417 -54.67 61.22 -49.74
C GLN A 417 -54.50 62.74 -49.90
N GLN A 418 -53.32 63.20 -50.33
CA GLN A 418 -53.08 64.62 -50.68
C GLN A 418 -53.57 65.00 -52.10
N SER A 419 -54.14 64.06 -52.86
CA SER A 419 -54.68 64.29 -54.20
C SER A 419 -56.22 64.33 -54.27
N ILE A 420 -56.90 64.45 -53.12
CA ILE A 420 -58.38 64.50 -53.02
C ILE A 420 -58.82 65.82 -52.37
N GLU A 421 -58.25 66.94 -52.79
CA GLU A 421 -58.77 68.29 -52.47
C GLU A 421 -59.33 69.04 -53.70
N GLU A 422 -59.32 68.44 -54.89
CA GLU A 422 -59.68 69.16 -56.14
C GLU A 422 -61.00 68.78 -56.83
N ILE A 423 -61.88 67.97 -56.23
CA ILE A 423 -63.20 67.69 -56.85
C ILE A 423 -64.33 67.69 -55.83
N TYR A 424 -64.83 68.88 -55.44
CA TYR A 424 -66.23 69.06 -55.02
C TYR A 424 -66.65 70.53 -55.17
N ALA A 425 -66.82 70.96 -56.42
CA ALA A 425 -67.67 72.10 -56.75
C ALA A 425 -69.06 71.60 -57.20
N LEU A 426 -70.08 72.14 -56.54
CA LEU A 426 -71.52 72.10 -56.81
C LEU A 426 -72.36 70.86 -56.42
N ASP A 427 -73.22 71.14 -55.44
CA ASP A 427 -74.67 70.90 -55.43
C ASP A 427 -75.21 69.60 -54.78
N ASN A 428 -75.50 69.68 -53.47
CA ASN A 428 -76.88 69.67 -52.96
C ASN A 428 -76.92 69.73 -51.43
N LYS A 429 -77.62 70.75 -50.92
CA LYS A 429 -77.90 70.96 -49.49
C LYS A 429 -78.84 69.86 -48.98
N THR A 430 -78.34 69.08 -48.02
CA THR A 430 -79.01 68.50 -46.81
C THR A 430 -78.33 67.22 -46.28
N ASN A 431 -77.09 66.90 -46.68
CA ASN A 431 -76.34 65.73 -46.18
C ASN A 431 -74.94 66.05 -45.59
N SER A 432 -74.62 67.33 -45.37
CA SER A 432 -73.26 67.79 -45.01
C SER A 432 -72.93 67.77 -43.51
N ASN A 433 -73.90 67.92 -42.60
CA ASN A 433 -73.59 68.03 -41.17
C ASN A 433 -73.13 66.70 -40.56
N GLU A 434 -73.70 65.57 -40.99
CA GLU A 434 -73.25 64.26 -40.49
C GLU A 434 -71.88 63.86 -41.03
N LYS A 435 -71.54 64.23 -42.27
CA LYS A 435 -70.22 63.96 -42.85
C LYS A 435 -69.14 64.87 -42.25
N PHE A 436 -69.44 66.13 -42.00
CA PHE A 436 -68.52 67.06 -41.34
C PHE A 436 -68.24 66.63 -39.89
N ASN A 437 -69.27 66.25 -39.13
CA ASN A 437 -69.09 65.74 -37.77
C ASN A 437 -68.26 64.46 -37.75
N LYS A 438 -68.53 63.50 -38.65
CA LYS A 438 -67.69 62.30 -38.78
C LYS A 438 -66.24 62.63 -39.13
N LEU A 439 -66.01 63.60 -40.02
CA LEU A 439 -64.66 64.01 -40.40
C LEU A 439 -63.94 64.69 -39.22
N PHE A 440 -64.64 65.55 -38.49
CA PHE A 440 -64.16 66.21 -37.28
C PHE A 440 -63.83 65.20 -36.17
N ASP A 441 -64.69 64.20 -35.97
CA ASP A 441 -64.46 63.10 -35.03
C ASP A 441 -63.24 62.27 -35.45
N THR A 442 -63.10 61.94 -36.74
CA THR A 442 -61.91 61.22 -37.24
C THR A 442 -60.62 62.05 -37.11
N TYR A 443 -60.69 63.37 -37.31
CA TYR A 443 -59.54 64.26 -37.15
C TYR A 443 -59.11 64.35 -35.69
N ASN A 444 -60.06 64.51 -34.76
CA ASN A 444 -59.76 64.52 -33.32
C ASN A 444 -59.19 63.17 -32.86
N GLN A 445 -59.74 62.06 -33.35
CA GLN A 445 -59.22 60.74 -33.05
C GLN A 445 -57.78 60.58 -33.57
N LEU A 446 -57.49 61.00 -34.81
CA LEU A 446 -56.14 60.94 -35.37
C LEU A 446 -55.16 61.86 -34.62
N HIS A 447 -55.64 63.02 -34.15
CA HIS A 447 -54.84 63.96 -33.38
C HIS A 447 -54.50 63.41 -31.98
N GLU A 448 -55.48 62.79 -31.31
CA GLU A 448 -55.25 62.08 -30.04
C GLU A 448 -54.28 60.90 -30.23
N GLU A 449 -54.45 60.11 -31.30
CA GLU A 449 -53.52 59.03 -31.64
C GLU A 449 -52.10 59.56 -31.88
N HIS A 450 -51.94 60.70 -32.56
CA HIS A 450 -50.64 61.32 -32.79
C HIS A 450 -49.98 61.81 -31.48
N ILE A 451 -50.76 62.38 -30.56
CA ILE A 451 -50.25 62.77 -29.22
C ILE A 451 -49.77 61.54 -28.45
N VAL A 452 -50.53 60.45 -28.48
CA VAL A 452 -50.15 59.17 -27.85
C VAL A 452 -48.86 58.62 -28.46
N VAL A 453 -48.72 58.68 -29.79
CA VAL A 453 -47.49 58.25 -30.50
C VAL A 453 -46.29 59.10 -30.09
N LEU A 454 -46.43 60.42 -29.99
CA LEU A 454 -45.34 61.32 -29.54
C LEU A 454 -44.90 61.03 -28.11
N HIS A 455 -45.84 60.81 -27.20
CA HIS A 455 -45.52 60.39 -25.83
C HIS A 455 -44.76 59.06 -25.82
N ARG A 456 -45.22 58.09 -26.60
CA ARG A 456 -44.57 56.78 -26.72
C ARG A 456 -43.17 56.88 -27.33
N GLU A 457 -42.96 57.76 -28.30
CA GLU A 457 -41.63 58.02 -28.87
C GLU A 457 -40.67 58.60 -27.83
N GLY A 458 -41.13 59.53 -27.00
CA GLY A 458 -40.36 60.09 -25.89
C GLY A 458 -39.97 59.04 -24.84
N GLU A 459 -40.91 58.14 -24.49
CA GLU A 459 -40.64 57.03 -23.57
C GLU A 459 -39.61 56.04 -24.13
N ILE A 460 -39.72 55.69 -25.42
CA ILE A 460 -38.77 54.78 -26.09
C ILE A 460 -37.37 55.41 -26.14
N LYS A 461 -37.25 56.71 -26.43
CA LYS A 461 -35.95 57.41 -26.40
C LYS A 461 -35.30 57.37 -25.02
N LYS A 462 -36.06 57.60 -23.96
CA LYS A 462 -35.56 57.53 -22.58
C LYS A 462 -35.13 56.12 -22.19
N GLN A 463 -35.87 55.09 -22.63
CA GLN A 463 -35.48 53.70 -22.41
C GLN A 463 -34.19 53.36 -23.17
N PHE A 464 -34.04 53.83 -24.41
CA PHE A 464 -32.83 53.63 -25.21
C PHE A 464 -31.60 54.28 -24.56
N GLU A 465 -31.72 55.51 -24.05
CA GLU A 465 -30.61 56.18 -23.34
C GLU A 465 -30.17 55.41 -22.08
N ASN A 466 -31.13 54.89 -21.31
CA ASN A 466 -30.83 54.09 -20.11
C ASN A 466 -30.15 52.76 -20.48
N LEU A 467 -30.66 52.05 -21.49
CA LEU A 467 -30.03 50.83 -22.03
C LEU A 467 -28.61 51.09 -22.55
N ASN A 468 -28.38 52.22 -23.22
CA ASN A 468 -27.07 52.60 -23.72
C ASN A 468 -26.08 52.90 -22.58
N GLN A 469 -26.53 53.57 -21.50
CA GLN A 469 -25.72 53.78 -20.30
C GLN A 469 -25.35 52.46 -19.60
N GLN A 470 -26.31 51.52 -19.48
CA GLN A 470 -26.03 50.19 -18.93
C GLN A 470 -25.04 49.41 -19.80
N TYR A 471 -25.15 49.50 -21.12
CA TYR A 471 -24.21 48.87 -22.04
C TYR A 471 -22.79 49.40 -21.89
N ILE A 472 -22.62 50.72 -21.74
CA ILE A 472 -21.31 51.35 -21.52
C ILE A 472 -20.69 50.87 -20.20
N GLN A 473 -21.46 50.85 -19.11
CA GLN A 473 -20.99 50.36 -17.80
C GLN A 473 -20.56 48.89 -17.86
N LEU A 474 -21.39 48.04 -18.50
CA LEU A 474 -21.08 46.62 -18.63
C LEU A 474 -19.80 46.38 -19.46
N LYS A 475 -19.57 47.20 -20.49
CA LYS A 475 -18.35 47.16 -21.31
C LYS A 475 -17.11 47.54 -20.50
N GLU A 476 -17.19 48.58 -19.66
CA GLU A 476 -16.09 48.98 -18.78
C GLU A 476 -15.77 47.92 -17.72
N ASP A 477 -16.79 47.32 -17.12
CA ASP A 477 -16.62 46.24 -16.14
C ASP A 477 -16.00 44.98 -16.77
N TYR A 478 -16.37 44.67 -18.01
CA TYR A 478 -15.77 43.59 -18.77
C TYR A 478 -14.27 43.84 -19.00
N GLN A 479 -13.89 45.04 -19.43
CA GLN A 479 -12.48 45.41 -19.64
C GLN A 479 -11.67 45.35 -18.34
N LYS A 480 -12.24 45.78 -17.20
CA LYS A 480 -11.58 45.67 -15.89
C LYS A 480 -11.32 44.21 -15.53
N LYS A 481 -12.31 43.33 -15.67
CA LYS A 481 -12.15 41.89 -15.39
C LYS A 481 -11.14 41.22 -16.32
N GLU A 482 -11.13 41.59 -17.60
CA GLU A 482 -10.15 41.10 -18.56
C GLU A 482 -8.72 41.49 -18.16
N ASN A 483 -8.52 42.74 -17.73
CA ASN A 483 -7.22 43.21 -17.23
C ASN A 483 -6.79 42.47 -15.95
N GLU A 484 -7.70 42.27 -14.98
CA GLU A 484 -7.41 41.48 -13.77
C GLU A 484 -7.05 40.03 -14.10
N TYR A 485 -7.77 39.41 -15.05
CA TYR A 485 -7.47 38.06 -15.51
C TYR A 485 -6.08 37.98 -16.13
N ASN A 486 -5.73 38.93 -17.01
CA ASN A 486 -4.42 38.98 -17.64
C ASN A 486 -3.28 39.19 -16.62
N GLN A 487 -3.48 40.04 -15.61
CA GLN A 487 -2.51 40.22 -14.52
C GLN A 487 -2.33 38.96 -13.68
N ASN A 488 -3.42 38.27 -13.34
CA ASN A 488 -3.35 37.01 -12.59
C ASN A 488 -2.69 35.90 -13.41
N TYR A 489 -2.96 35.85 -14.71
CA TYR A 489 -2.30 34.91 -15.63
C TYR A 489 -0.79 35.15 -15.72
N GLN A 490 -0.35 36.40 -15.77
CA GLN A 490 1.09 36.73 -15.72
C GLN A 490 1.75 36.34 -14.39
N LYS A 491 1.11 36.62 -13.25
CA LYS A 491 1.60 36.18 -11.93
C LYS A 491 1.74 34.67 -11.86
N PHE A 492 0.72 33.94 -12.30
CA PHE A 492 0.73 32.49 -12.32
C PHE A 492 1.87 31.91 -13.19
N ASN A 493 2.14 32.50 -14.36
CA ASN A 493 3.27 32.08 -15.19
C ASN A 493 4.63 32.36 -14.53
N ASN A 494 4.76 33.48 -13.83
CA ASN A 494 5.98 33.77 -13.07
C ASN A 494 6.19 32.77 -11.92
N ASP A 495 5.12 32.41 -11.21
CA ASP A 495 5.18 31.39 -10.14
C ASP A 495 5.57 30.02 -10.71
N ILE A 496 5.03 29.63 -11.88
CA ILE A 496 5.44 28.41 -12.59
C ILE A 496 6.93 28.46 -12.94
N MET A 497 7.44 29.60 -13.42
CA MET A 497 8.84 29.74 -13.78
C MET A 497 9.75 29.60 -12.54
N GLN A 498 9.37 30.21 -11.42
CA GLN A 498 10.09 30.07 -10.15
C GLN A 498 10.08 28.62 -9.66
N LEU A 499 8.92 27.94 -9.71
CA LEU A 499 8.82 26.54 -9.31
C LEU A 499 9.70 25.64 -10.17
N ARG A 500 9.76 25.86 -11.49
CA ARG A 500 10.67 25.13 -12.39
C ARG A 500 12.12 25.32 -11.99
N GLN A 501 12.55 26.56 -11.75
CA GLN A 501 13.92 26.84 -11.32
C GLN A 501 14.25 26.13 -9.99
N THR A 502 13.36 26.20 -8.98
CA THR A 502 13.59 25.50 -7.71
C THR A 502 13.62 23.98 -7.87
N ASN A 503 12.87 23.44 -8.82
CA ASN A 503 12.86 22.00 -9.09
C ASN A 503 14.16 21.55 -9.77
N ASP A 504 14.71 22.35 -10.66
CA ASP A 504 16.02 22.10 -11.30
C ASP A 504 17.15 22.15 -10.24
N GLU A 505 17.13 23.15 -9.35
CA GLU A 505 18.09 23.24 -8.23
C GLU A 505 18.00 22.04 -7.27
N LEU A 506 16.78 21.56 -6.98
CA LEU A 506 16.57 20.35 -6.17
C LEU A 506 17.05 19.08 -6.88
N GLN A 507 16.86 18.97 -8.20
CA GLN A 507 17.39 17.85 -8.99
C GLN A 507 18.91 17.80 -8.96
N ASP A 508 19.58 18.94 -9.13
CA ASP A 508 21.04 19.04 -9.01
C ASP A 508 21.50 18.61 -7.60
N ARG A 509 20.76 19.03 -6.56
CA ARG A 509 21.09 18.64 -5.17
C ARG A 509 20.92 17.13 -4.95
N ILE A 510 19.87 16.52 -5.50
CA ILE A 510 19.65 15.08 -5.44
C ILE A 510 20.77 14.34 -6.16
N GLN A 511 21.23 14.83 -7.31
CA GLN A 511 22.34 14.23 -8.05
C GLN A 511 23.64 14.25 -7.24
N ILE A 512 23.96 15.37 -6.59
CA ILE A 512 25.12 15.50 -5.69
C ILE A 512 25.03 14.50 -4.53
N LEU A 513 23.89 14.45 -3.83
CA LEU A 513 23.68 13.52 -2.71
C LEU A 513 23.73 12.05 -3.14
N THR A 514 23.31 11.75 -4.37
CA THR A 514 23.38 10.40 -4.93
C THR A 514 24.84 9.99 -5.17
N ASN A 515 25.67 10.89 -5.70
CA ASN A 515 27.10 10.65 -5.87
C ASN A 515 27.79 10.46 -4.51
N GLU A 516 27.54 11.33 -3.53
CA GLU A 516 28.08 11.18 -2.18
C GLU A 516 27.68 9.83 -1.55
N ARG A 517 26.41 9.42 -1.70
CA ARG A 517 25.93 8.11 -1.22
C ARG A 517 26.70 6.95 -1.87
N ASN A 518 26.96 7.02 -3.17
CA ASN A 518 27.71 5.98 -3.88
C ASN A 518 29.17 5.92 -3.38
N ASP A 519 29.79 7.07 -3.12
CA ASP A 519 31.13 7.14 -2.54
C ASP A 519 31.16 6.51 -1.14
N TYR A 520 30.22 6.86 -0.26
CA TYR A 520 30.10 6.23 1.07
C TYR A 520 29.86 4.72 0.99
N GLN A 521 29.08 4.26 0.02
CA GLN A 521 28.83 2.84 -0.20
C GLN A 521 30.11 2.10 -0.63
N SER A 522 30.91 2.70 -1.51
CA SER A 522 32.21 2.14 -1.93
C SER A 522 33.20 2.05 -0.75
N ILE A 523 33.27 3.08 0.10
CA ILE A 523 34.09 3.08 1.31
C ILE A 523 33.61 1.99 2.27
N THR A 524 32.29 1.83 2.44
CA THR A 524 31.73 0.79 3.32
C THR A 524 32.05 -0.63 2.84
N ILE A 525 32.04 -0.87 1.52
CA ILE A 525 32.41 -2.17 0.97
C ILE A 525 33.89 -2.47 1.26
N THR A 526 34.78 -1.52 0.96
CA THR A 526 36.23 -1.72 1.18
C THR A 526 36.59 -1.87 2.66
N THR A 527 35.93 -1.15 3.58
CA THR A 527 36.16 -1.33 5.02
C THR A 527 35.68 -2.69 5.50
N ASN A 528 34.52 -3.18 5.02
CA ASN A 528 34.02 -4.51 5.34
C ASN A 528 34.94 -5.63 4.83
N GLU A 529 35.53 -5.47 3.65
CA GLU A 529 36.54 -6.41 3.13
C GLU A 529 37.78 -6.46 4.04
N ARG A 530 38.30 -5.31 4.46
CA ARG A 530 39.44 -5.23 5.39
C ARG A 530 39.10 -5.82 6.77
N ILE A 531 37.87 -5.63 7.26
CA ILE A 531 37.43 -6.25 8.51
C ILE A 531 37.45 -7.78 8.39
N LYS A 532 36.96 -8.34 7.28
CA LYS A 532 37.00 -9.79 7.03
C LYS A 532 38.43 -10.33 6.98
N GLU A 533 39.36 -9.62 6.33
CA GLU A 533 40.77 -10.00 6.30
C GLU A 533 41.39 -10.03 7.71
N ILE A 534 41.09 -9.02 8.52
CA ILE A 534 41.55 -8.95 9.92
C ILE A 534 40.94 -10.09 10.75
N GLU A 535 39.66 -10.40 10.57
CA GLU A 535 38.99 -11.51 11.26
C GLU A 535 39.60 -12.87 10.92
N LEU A 536 39.90 -13.12 9.63
CA LEU A 536 40.58 -14.33 9.19
C LEU A 536 42.00 -14.44 9.77
N SER A 537 42.75 -13.33 9.78
CA SER A 537 44.08 -13.31 10.39
C SER A 537 44.01 -13.52 11.91
N LYS A 538 42.98 -12.99 12.58
CA LYS A 538 42.77 -13.19 14.01
C LYS A 538 42.52 -14.68 14.32
N GLN A 539 41.67 -15.35 13.53
CA GLN A 539 41.39 -16.78 13.70
C GLN A 539 42.66 -17.63 13.55
N SER A 540 43.50 -17.35 12.54
CA SER A 540 44.75 -18.11 12.36
C SER A 540 45.74 -17.89 13.51
N PHE A 541 45.82 -16.68 14.07
CA PHE A 541 46.63 -16.43 15.26
C PHE A 541 46.07 -17.12 16.52
N GLU A 542 44.75 -17.20 16.68
CA GLU A 542 44.12 -17.92 17.79
C GLU A 542 44.37 -19.44 17.71
N GLU A 543 44.32 -20.02 16.50
CA GLU A 543 44.69 -21.42 16.27
C GLU A 543 46.16 -21.67 16.62
N ARG A 544 47.06 -20.77 16.17
CA ARG A 544 48.48 -20.90 16.49
C ARG A 544 48.78 -20.74 17.98
N LEU A 545 48.05 -19.90 18.69
CA LEU A 545 48.15 -19.78 20.15
C LEU A 545 47.74 -21.08 20.85
N LYS A 546 46.64 -21.72 20.41
CA LYS A 546 46.23 -23.02 20.96
C LYS A 546 47.27 -24.12 20.71
N GLU A 547 47.88 -24.16 19.53
CA GLU A 547 48.98 -25.09 19.24
C GLU A 547 50.16 -24.86 20.19
N LEU A 548 50.58 -23.61 20.38
CA LEU A 548 51.67 -23.28 21.29
C LEU A 548 51.36 -23.60 22.76
N GLU A 549 50.10 -23.44 23.19
CA GLU A 549 49.65 -23.86 24.53
C GLU A 549 49.71 -25.37 24.70
N ASN A 550 49.31 -26.13 23.68
CA ASN A 550 49.43 -27.60 23.68
C ASN A 550 50.90 -28.05 23.71
N ASP A 551 51.76 -27.47 22.86
CA ASP A 551 53.20 -27.75 22.84
C ASP A 551 53.84 -27.45 24.20
N LYS A 552 53.50 -26.31 24.81
CA LYS A 552 53.97 -25.94 26.14
C LYS A 552 53.53 -26.96 27.20
N SER A 553 52.31 -27.47 27.12
CA SER A 553 51.82 -28.51 28.04
C SER A 553 52.57 -29.83 27.85
N CYS A 554 52.83 -30.25 26.61
CA CYS A 554 53.62 -31.44 26.31
C CYS A 554 55.05 -31.32 26.84
N LEU A 555 55.72 -30.20 26.57
CA LEU A 555 57.07 -29.93 27.08
C LEU A 555 57.11 -29.88 28.61
N HIS A 556 56.06 -29.38 29.27
CA HIS A 556 55.98 -29.41 30.73
C HIS A 556 55.90 -30.85 31.25
N ASN A 557 55.10 -31.71 30.63
CA ASN A 557 54.99 -33.12 31.00
C ASN A 557 56.33 -33.86 30.78
N ASP A 558 56.98 -33.62 29.64
CA ASP A 558 58.30 -34.20 29.34
C ASP A 558 59.34 -33.76 30.37
N LYS A 559 59.38 -32.46 30.70
CA LYS A 559 60.25 -31.93 31.74
C LYS A 559 60.01 -32.61 33.10
N PHE A 560 58.74 -32.78 33.49
CA PHE A 560 58.38 -33.45 34.74
C PHE A 560 58.86 -34.91 34.75
N ASN A 561 58.64 -35.64 33.65
CA ASN A 561 59.11 -37.02 33.49
C ASN A 561 60.64 -37.13 33.56
N PHE A 562 61.37 -36.20 32.92
CA PHE A 562 62.83 -36.16 32.99
C PHE A 562 63.33 -35.82 34.39
N GLU A 563 62.72 -34.89 35.11
CA GLU A 563 63.07 -34.57 36.50
C GLU A 563 62.85 -35.78 37.42
N GLN A 564 61.78 -36.56 37.20
CA GLN A 564 61.54 -37.78 37.95
C GLN A 564 62.61 -38.84 37.68
N LYS A 565 62.92 -39.11 36.40
CA LYS A 565 64.01 -40.03 36.02
C LYS A 565 65.36 -39.59 36.57
N LEU A 566 65.63 -38.28 36.58
CA LEU A 566 66.87 -37.74 37.13
C LEU A 566 66.96 -38.04 38.64
N LYS A 567 65.88 -37.83 39.39
CA LYS A 567 65.83 -38.16 40.83
C LYS A 567 66.03 -39.65 41.10
N GLU A 568 65.41 -40.52 40.29
CA GLU A 568 65.59 -41.97 40.38
C GLU A 568 67.06 -42.35 40.13
N THR A 569 67.65 -41.86 39.04
CA THR A 569 69.06 -42.12 38.69
C THR A 569 70.03 -41.55 39.75
N GLU A 570 69.75 -40.39 40.32
CA GLU A 570 70.55 -39.81 41.41
C GLU A 570 70.43 -40.60 42.73
N GLY A 571 69.29 -41.26 42.94
CA GLY A 571 69.07 -42.23 44.03
C GLY A 571 69.92 -43.47 43.82
N GLU A 572 69.80 -44.12 42.66
CA GLU A 572 70.60 -45.29 42.29
C GLU A 572 72.10 -45.02 42.37
N ARG A 573 72.55 -43.85 41.91
CA ARG A 573 73.96 -43.43 42.01
C ARG A 573 74.42 -43.29 43.47
N ARG A 574 73.55 -42.79 44.35
CA ARG A 574 73.85 -42.67 45.79
C ARG A 574 73.98 -44.05 46.43
N ASP A 575 73.03 -44.94 46.17
CA ASP A 575 73.05 -46.30 46.71
C ASP A 575 74.28 -47.08 46.24
N LEU A 576 74.67 -46.94 44.97
CA LEU A 576 75.91 -47.53 44.44
C LEU A 576 77.16 -46.92 45.07
N PHE A 577 77.17 -45.62 45.35
CA PHE A 577 78.29 -44.96 46.02
C PHE A 577 78.46 -45.46 47.46
N ASP A 578 77.35 -45.60 48.19
CA ASP A 578 77.37 -46.14 49.55
C ASP A 578 77.82 -47.61 49.57
N GLN A 579 77.37 -48.43 48.60
CA GLN A 579 77.86 -49.81 48.44
C GLN A 579 79.36 -49.88 48.13
N ASN A 580 79.85 -49.04 47.21
CA ASN A 580 81.28 -48.99 46.90
C ASN A 580 82.11 -48.57 48.12
N ARG A 581 81.63 -47.60 48.90
CA ARG A 581 82.29 -47.18 50.14
C ARG A 581 82.36 -48.31 51.17
N GLU A 582 81.27 -49.06 51.34
CA GLU A 582 81.25 -50.23 52.23
C GLU A 582 82.22 -51.31 51.73
N GLN A 583 82.33 -51.52 50.42
CA GLN A 583 83.33 -52.42 49.84
C GLN A 583 84.77 -51.93 50.06
N GLU A 584 85.03 -50.63 49.94
CA GLU A 584 86.34 -50.04 50.23
C GLU A 584 86.73 -50.19 51.70
N GLU A 585 85.81 -49.94 52.64
CA GLU A 585 86.02 -50.15 54.07
C GLU A 585 86.37 -51.63 54.36
N ASN A 586 85.61 -52.57 53.79
CA ASN A 586 85.90 -54.01 53.90
C ASN A 586 87.27 -54.38 53.30
N LEU A 587 87.68 -53.75 52.20
CA LEU A 587 88.98 -54.01 51.57
C LEU A 587 90.14 -53.50 52.45
N ILE A 588 89.97 -52.34 53.09
CA ILE A 588 90.95 -51.78 54.03
C ILE A 588 91.14 -52.73 55.21
N ASP A 589 90.05 -53.26 55.78
CA ASP A 589 90.12 -54.24 56.87
C ASP A 589 90.87 -55.52 56.44
N LEU A 590 90.62 -56.00 55.22
CA LEU A 590 91.31 -57.18 54.68
C LEU A 590 92.81 -56.93 54.43
N ILE A 591 93.17 -55.74 53.95
CA ILE A 591 94.57 -55.33 53.78
C ILE A 591 95.26 -55.29 55.14
N HIS A 592 94.60 -54.74 56.16
CA HIS A 592 95.16 -54.71 57.52
C HIS A 592 95.36 -56.12 58.08
N GLU A 593 94.39 -57.01 57.89
CA GLU A 593 94.53 -58.43 58.27
C GLU A 593 95.70 -59.11 57.55
N LYS A 594 95.86 -58.82 56.25
CA LYS A 594 97.00 -59.31 55.45
C LYS A 594 98.34 -58.79 55.99
N GLU A 595 98.46 -57.50 56.30
CA GLU A 595 99.68 -56.92 56.87
C GLU A 595 100.05 -57.57 58.23
N VAL A 596 99.05 -57.82 59.09
CA VAL A 596 99.25 -58.53 60.36
C VAL A 596 99.76 -59.96 60.14
N LEU A 597 99.24 -60.66 59.12
CA LEU A 597 99.72 -61.99 58.75
C LEU A 597 101.13 -61.96 58.16
N GLU A 598 101.44 -61.00 57.29
CA GLU A 598 102.79 -60.81 56.73
C GLU A 598 103.82 -60.56 57.85
N GLN A 599 103.49 -59.73 58.85
CA GLN A 599 104.35 -59.50 60.00
C GLN A 599 104.60 -60.78 60.81
N LYS A 600 103.56 -61.60 61.03
CA LYS A 600 103.72 -62.91 61.69
C LYS A 600 104.64 -63.85 60.92
N VAL A 601 104.61 -63.81 59.58
CA VAL A 601 105.51 -64.60 58.74
C VAL A 601 106.95 -64.14 58.92
N ILE A 602 107.20 -62.82 58.93
CA ILE A 602 108.53 -62.26 59.17
C ILE A 602 109.08 -62.70 60.54
N ASP A 603 108.28 -62.61 61.60
CA ASP A 603 108.66 -63.03 62.95
C ASP A 603 109.00 -64.53 63.02
N LEU A 604 108.26 -65.36 62.28
CA LEU A 604 108.52 -66.80 62.14
C LEU A 604 109.82 -67.08 61.36
N GLU A 605 110.09 -66.33 60.28
CA GLU A 605 111.36 -66.45 59.56
C GLU A 605 112.56 -66.03 60.41
N GLU A 606 112.42 -65.03 61.26
CA GLU A 606 113.47 -64.58 62.17
C GLU A 606 113.77 -65.63 63.24
N THR A 607 112.73 -66.24 63.82
CA THR A 607 112.91 -67.38 64.73
C THR A 607 113.57 -68.57 64.03
N ILE A 608 113.17 -68.92 62.81
CA ILE A 608 113.84 -69.97 62.02
C ILE A 608 115.34 -69.63 61.82
N ARG A 609 115.68 -68.38 61.51
CA ARG A 609 117.07 -67.93 61.36
C ARG A 609 117.86 -68.03 62.67
N GLU A 610 117.28 -67.72 63.82
CA GLU A 610 117.93 -67.90 65.12
C GLU A 610 118.24 -69.37 65.42
N TRP A 611 117.28 -70.27 65.13
CA TRP A 611 117.47 -71.70 65.28
C TRP A 611 118.56 -72.23 64.33
N ALA A 612 118.61 -71.73 63.09
CA ALA A 612 119.67 -72.07 62.14
C ALA A 612 121.07 -71.64 62.66
N ARG A 613 121.20 -70.44 63.25
CA ARG A 613 122.46 -69.99 63.88
C ARG A 613 122.87 -70.89 65.05
N LYS A 614 121.93 -71.29 65.90
CA LYS A 614 122.21 -72.23 67.01
C LYS A 614 122.67 -73.59 66.51
N PHE A 615 122.07 -74.09 65.43
CA PHE A 615 122.50 -75.34 64.80
C PHE A 615 123.92 -75.27 64.24
N ILE A 616 124.30 -74.15 63.61
CA ILE A 616 125.66 -73.93 63.10
C ILE A 616 126.68 -73.90 64.25
N ASP A 617 126.39 -73.18 65.35
CA ASP A 617 127.28 -73.10 66.52
C ASP A 617 127.50 -74.48 67.19
N ILE A 618 126.47 -75.33 67.21
CA ILE A 618 126.58 -76.72 67.68
C ILE A 618 127.46 -77.56 66.75
N ALA A 619 127.29 -77.41 65.43
CA ALA A 619 128.09 -78.14 64.44
C ALA A 619 129.59 -77.76 64.50
N ASP A 620 129.90 -76.48 64.71
CA ASP A 620 131.28 -75.99 64.83
C ASP A 620 131.94 -76.47 66.14
N LYS A 621 131.20 -76.53 67.25
CA LYS A 621 131.67 -77.15 68.50
C LYS A 621 131.98 -78.64 68.34
N GLN A 622 131.21 -79.37 67.54
CA GLN A 622 131.46 -80.78 67.23
C GLN A 622 132.75 -80.99 66.41
N LYS A 623 133.00 -80.14 65.41
CA LYS A 623 134.25 -80.18 64.61
C LYS A 623 135.49 -79.93 65.47
N LEU A 624 135.43 -79.01 66.43
CA LEU A 624 136.55 -78.68 67.30
C LEU A 624 136.96 -79.87 68.19
N ILE A 625 135.99 -80.67 68.64
CA ILE A 625 136.24 -81.88 69.45
C ILE A 625 136.92 -82.97 68.61
N GLN A 626 136.54 -83.14 67.34
CA GLN A 626 137.18 -84.11 66.44
C GLN A 626 138.65 -83.79 66.17
N VAL A 627 138.99 -82.52 65.92
CA VAL A 627 140.38 -82.09 65.66
C VAL A 627 141.29 -82.29 66.87
N ASN A 628 140.78 -82.05 68.08
CA ASN A 628 141.55 -82.28 69.30
C ASN A 628 141.79 -83.78 69.56
N HIS A 629 140.86 -84.65 69.18
CA HIS A 629 141.02 -86.10 69.31
C HIS A 629 142.08 -86.68 68.36
N GLU A 630 142.13 -86.20 67.11
CA GLU A 630 143.14 -86.65 66.13
C GLU A 630 144.57 -86.22 66.51
N ASN A 631 144.73 -85.02 67.08
CA ASN A 631 146.04 -84.54 67.51
C ASN A 631 146.60 -85.30 68.73
N PHE A 632 145.74 -85.78 69.63
CA PHE A 632 146.16 -86.62 70.75
C PHE A 632 146.71 -87.98 70.29
N LEU A 633 146.06 -88.61 69.30
CA LEU A 633 146.48 -89.90 68.74
C LEU A 633 147.80 -89.84 67.95
N LYS A 634 148.13 -88.69 67.33
CA LYS A 634 149.40 -88.49 66.63
C LYS A 634 150.60 -88.39 67.57
N ASN A 635 150.44 -87.82 68.77
CA ASN A 635 151.53 -87.69 69.73
C ASN A 635 151.92 -89.02 70.40
N LEU A 636 150.97 -89.93 70.63
CA LEU A 636 151.27 -91.27 71.17
C LEU A 636 152.09 -92.17 70.23
N LYS A 637 151.95 -92.01 68.90
CA LYS A 637 152.66 -92.85 67.92
C LYS A 637 154.15 -92.51 67.74
N ARG A 638 154.64 -91.35 68.22
CA ARG A 638 156.06 -90.96 68.08
C ARG A 638 156.97 -91.49 69.21
N GLN A 639 156.44 -91.94 70.34
CA GLN A 639 157.25 -92.40 71.48
C GLN A 639 157.68 -93.89 71.43
N TYR A 640 157.26 -94.68 70.44
CA TYR A 640 157.40 -96.16 70.50
C TYR A 640 158.29 -96.84 69.43
N LYS A 641 159.19 -96.12 68.74
CA LYS A 641 160.11 -96.74 67.75
C LYS A 641 161.60 -96.54 68.08
N TYR A 642 162.01 -97.02 69.26
CA TYR A 642 163.39 -97.43 69.63
C TYR A 642 163.29 -98.81 70.30
N LYS A 643 163.33 -99.89 69.50
CA LYS A 643 163.70 -101.28 69.85
C LYS A 643 163.47 -102.20 68.64
N VAL A 644 164.45 -102.21 67.75
CA VAL A 644 165.19 -103.30 67.09
C VAL A 644 165.95 -102.65 65.94
#